data_AF-A0A0S8KRB6-F1
#
_entry.id   AF-A0A0S8KRB6-F1
#
_cell.length_a   1.000
_cell.length_b   1.000
_cell.length_c   1.000
_cell.angle_alpha   90.00
_cell.angle_beta   90.00
_cell.angle_gamma   90.00
#
_symmetry.space_group_name_H-M   'P 1'
#
loop_
_entity.id
_entity.type
_entity.pdbx_description
1 polymer ?
#
loop_
_entity_poly.entity_id
_entity_poly.type
_entity_poly.pdbx_seq_one_letter_code
_entity_poly.pdbx_strand_id
1 'polypeptide(L)'
;MSFPNGYGPDSGGGSRTYYKYGDMIIVYLSAVAPDYKQPIQTIGWSTGGQPAIDVGIRLNSAYQDARYAVNRVTQMDAPCRVSPQWGGSWELYTQIAESFLSSSVDGEQCWLDFYYGTGGLQYEPLQFQYFVAAYLGLDHGPVRNWYRNSLTGNAMNDFNSGVVAGAYWSVVGPGKNLQLAPQTTYYFRWDGSEQSGSMNFFNESLYPGELPEPVTLVGPLDVGDPNGAVLTCEESENAVAYQLLFGSDPYRVMDYQVVSDTPEPPSAVITTLPFEDTWWTVRARDQHGSTIYSDPMYIDAFTLSLPVENLSTGKRYGYIQDAINDANPGDEIVASPGIYHQDVDFQGKNFTLRSTNPNHPAVVAATVISGGGQGPAVPFAGGEDAGCVLSGFTITGVGAGIYCSGSSPTVTNCVITRNQAAGIEMYEGSNPTITNCKITLNAGPGMKMWPKESGRTTIYNRPTITNCVIAANKGPGISGGVPAIASCTIVANLLHGISSLSLTVNNSLIYYNSNGSDTAQIESSSPTVTYSGVQGGFPGEGNIDVDPLFADRAYWDPNGTPDDSHDDFWVDGDYRLKSQAGRWDSNSGTWVQDDVTSLCIDAGDPNSDWPAELWPHGGRINMGAYGGTPQASMSLSNDGDPADCDNDYCVDARDLLMLCENWLSKELPTAADINRDGAVDFCDYSLLTTKWLQDIPKLGLVAHWKLDETDGQVAYDSAGTNDATVHNGTWTEGKVDGALQLNGFNTYVDCGQSQTLGPKQMTLAMWLRPEHMGGMRYILSRANKSADVMDYILSRQLTGELEFAVGQLGSDPATIITTAQTPLGEWSHVVVCLNGSAATVYVNGQPDGSADYGPRVAREGHRLVISSYQANTRFYNGKIDDVRICNVALSAQEVGALYEEGAE
;
A
#
# COMPACT_ATOMS: atom_id res chain seq x y z
N MET A 1 -14.07 -22.45 6.59
CA MET A 1 -15.39 -22.97 7.01
C MET A 1 -15.51 -22.80 8.51
N SER A 2 -16.48 -22.03 8.98
CA SER A 2 -16.79 -21.86 10.42
C SER A 2 -17.65 -23.01 10.93
N PHE A 3 -17.58 -23.29 12.24
CA PHE A 3 -18.53 -24.20 12.90
C PHE A 3 -19.93 -23.55 12.96
N PRO A 4 -21.03 -24.29 12.70
CA PRO A 4 -22.38 -23.73 12.77
C PRO A 4 -22.76 -23.27 14.18
N ASN A 5 -23.52 -22.17 14.25
CA ASN A 5 -24.05 -21.62 15.51
C ASN A 5 -24.84 -22.68 16.30
N GLY A 6 -24.42 -22.96 17.55
CA GLY A 6 -25.05 -24.01 18.37
C GLY A 6 -24.86 -23.92 19.88
N TYR A 7 -23.98 -23.05 20.39
CA TYR A 7 -23.75 -22.87 21.84
C TYR A 7 -24.13 -21.47 22.30
N GLY A 8 -25.35 -21.36 22.82
CA GLY A 8 -25.83 -20.22 23.61
C GLY A 8 -26.58 -20.76 24.84
N PRO A 9 -26.78 -19.95 25.90
CA PRO A 9 -27.43 -20.41 27.12
C PRO A 9 -28.89 -20.80 26.86
N ASP A 10 -29.22 -22.06 27.14
CA ASP A 10 -30.53 -22.61 26.84
C ASP A 10 -31.60 -22.06 27.81
N SER A 11 -32.74 -21.63 27.25
CA SER A 11 -33.76 -20.84 27.98
C SER A 11 -34.99 -21.67 28.40
N GLY A 12 -34.91 -23.00 28.29
CA GLY A 12 -35.94 -23.95 28.70
C GLY A 12 -35.81 -24.43 30.14
N GLY A 13 -36.85 -24.25 30.96
CA GLY A 13 -36.89 -24.66 32.37
C GLY A 13 -37.02 -26.17 32.63
N GLY A 14 -36.13 -26.99 32.05
CA GLY A 14 -35.99 -28.42 32.30
C GLY A 14 -34.88 -28.75 33.32
N SER A 15 -34.92 -29.95 33.90
CA SER A 15 -33.82 -30.46 34.74
C SER A 15 -32.59 -30.79 33.89
N ARG A 16 -31.41 -30.35 34.34
CA ARG A 16 -30.10 -30.48 33.65
C ARG A 16 -29.83 -31.89 33.09
N THR A 17 -29.28 -31.96 31.89
CA THR A 17 -28.76 -33.21 31.29
C THR A 17 -27.35 -32.99 30.74
N TYR A 18 -26.38 -32.73 31.62
CA TYR A 18 -24.97 -32.89 31.29
C TYR A 18 -24.64 -34.39 31.26
N TYR A 19 -24.10 -34.87 30.15
CA TYR A 19 -23.71 -36.27 29.99
C TYR A 19 -22.39 -36.54 30.73
N LYS A 20 -22.46 -37.08 31.95
CA LYS A 20 -21.28 -37.40 32.75
C LYS A 20 -20.52 -38.61 32.14
N TYR A 21 -19.41 -38.29 31.48
CA TYR A 21 -18.28 -39.18 31.12
C TYR A 21 -18.52 -40.23 30.02
N GLY A 22 -19.22 -39.83 28.96
CA GLY A 22 -18.95 -40.27 27.60
C GLY A 22 -18.97 -39.09 26.62
N ASP A 23 -17.91 -38.87 25.82
CA ASP A 23 -17.83 -38.42 24.39
C ASP A 23 -16.47 -37.73 24.00
N MET A 24 -15.77 -37.87 22.83
CA MET A 24 -15.95 -38.58 21.51
C MET A 24 -14.63 -39.15 20.86
N ILE A 25 -14.66 -40.26 20.08
CA ILE A 25 -13.57 -40.62 19.12
C ILE A 25 -14.01 -40.35 17.67
N ILE A 26 -13.68 -39.16 17.17
CA ILE A 26 -13.39 -38.94 15.75
C ILE A 26 -12.14 -38.07 15.68
N VAL A 27 -11.04 -38.60 15.15
CA VAL A 27 -9.84 -37.81 14.86
C VAL A 27 -10.03 -37.10 13.53
N TYR A 28 -10.68 -35.94 13.57
CA TYR A 28 -10.40 -34.86 12.64
C TYR A 28 -9.74 -33.73 13.42
N LEU A 29 -8.54 -33.34 12.99
CA LEU A 29 -7.77 -32.27 13.62
C LEU A 29 -8.60 -30.98 13.66
N SER A 30 -8.44 -30.21 14.74
CA SER A 30 -8.85 -28.81 14.76
C SER A 30 -8.20 -28.07 13.60
N ALA A 31 -8.92 -27.13 12.98
CA ALA A 31 -8.46 -26.36 11.82
C ALA A 31 -7.23 -25.46 12.10
N VAL A 32 -6.69 -25.48 13.32
CA VAL A 32 -5.56 -24.68 13.80
C VAL A 32 -4.32 -25.55 14.16
N ALA A 33 -4.40 -26.89 14.05
CA ALA A 33 -3.35 -27.79 14.56
C ALA A 33 -2.79 -28.76 13.49
N PRO A 34 -1.80 -28.36 12.67
CA PRO A 34 -1.11 -29.25 11.73
C PRO A 34 -0.17 -30.28 12.40
N ASP A 35 0.23 -30.06 13.65
CA ASP A 35 1.33 -30.78 14.32
C ASP A 35 1.02 -31.15 15.79
N TYR A 36 -0.13 -31.80 16.00
CA TYR A 36 -0.61 -32.29 17.30
C TYR A 36 0.31 -33.39 17.86
N LYS A 37 0.92 -33.25 19.03
CA LYS A 37 1.93 -34.21 19.55
C LYS A 37 1.58 -34.86 20.90
N GLN A 38 0.31 -35.20 21.11
CA GLN A 38 -0.13 -35.81 22.38
C GLN A 38 -0.73 -37.24 22.23
N PRO A 39 -0.49 -38.12 23.22
CA PRO A 39 -1.09 -39.44 23.39
C PRO A 39 -2.60 -39.56 23.08
N ILE A 40 -2.99 -40.25 22.01
CA ILE A 40 -4.38 -40.60 21.77
C ILE A 40 -4.76 -41.81 22.65
N GLN A 41 -5.62 -41.58 23.64
CA GLN A 41 -6.15 -42.60 24.55
C GLN A 41 -7.55 -43.04 24.11
N THR A 42 -7.85 -44.34 24.23
CA THR A 42 -9.10 -44.93 23.73
C THR A 42 -9.74 -45.85 24.77
N ILE A 43 -11.03 -45.64 25.04
CA ILE A 43 -11.81 -46.41 26.03
C ILE A 43 -13.08 -46.95 25.38
N GLY A 44 -13.32 -48.26 25.46
CA GLY A 44 -14.58 -48.88 25.04
C GLY A 44 -14.42 -50.18 24.26
N TRP A 45 -15.55 -50.79 23.88
CA TRP A 45 -15.57 -52.12 23.27
C TRP A 45 -15.25 -52.06 21.77
N SER A 46 -16.16 -51.52 20.95
CA SER A 46 -16.05 -51.52 19.49
C SER A 46 -16.06 -50.10 18.91
N THR A 47 -15.21 -49.85 17.92
CA THR A 47 -15.09 -48.59 17.20
C THR A 47 -15.37 -48.85 15.72
N GLY A 48 -16.45 -48.27 15.17
CA GLY A 48 -16.82 -48.45 13.75
C GLY A 48 -17.13 -49.89 13.32
N GLY A 49 -17.42 -50.80 14.27
CA GLY A 49 -17.65 -52.22 13.99
C GLY A 49 -16.38 -53.07 13.92
N GLN A 50 -15.25 -52.58 14.43
CA GLN A 50 -14.04 -53.38 14.73
C GLN A 50 -13.68 -53.22 16.22
N PRO A 51 -13.02 -54.20 16.86
CA PRO A 51 -12.48 -54.04 18.21
C PRO A 51 -11.56 -52.82 18.31
N ALA A 52 -11.65 -52.04 19.40
CA ALA A 52 -10.88 -50.80 19.56
C ALA A 52 -9.36 -50.98 19.34
N ILE A 53 -8.80 -52.10 19.82
CA ILE A 53 -7.38 -52.44 19.64
C ILE A 53 -6.96 -52.64 18.17
N ASP A 54 -7.84 -53.17 17.31
CA ASP A 54 -7.55 -53.30 15.88
C ASP A 54 -7.49 -51.93 15.21
N VAL A 55 -8.30 -50.98 15.68
CA VAL A 55 -8.30 -49.60 15.17
C VAL A 55 -7.02 -48.88 15.61
N GLY A 56 -6.60 -49.04 16.87
CA GLY A 56 -5.31 -48.52 17.37
C GLY A 56 -4.12 -49.03 16.54
N ILE A 57 -4.00 -50.36 16.36
CA ILE A 57 -2.96 -50.98 15.51
C ILE A 57 -2.98 -50.39 14.09
N ARG A 58 -4.18 -50.24 13.50
CA ARG A 58 -4.34 -49.72 12.13
C ARG A 58 -3.93 -48.27 12.00
N LEU A 59 -4.30 -47.39 12.93
CA LEU A 59 -3.94 -45.98 12.90
C LEU A 59 -2.42 -45.83 13.00
N ASN A 60 -1.80 -46.46 14.00
CA ASN A 60 -0.36 -46.45 14.19
C ASN A 60 0.39 -46.98 12.96
N SER A 61 -0.06 -48.10 12.38
CA SER A 61 0.57 -48.74 11.22
C SER A 61 0.33 -48.01 9.89
N ALA A 62 -0.79 -47.28 9.73
CA ALA A 62 -1.14 -46.59 8.49
C ALA A 62 -0.56 -45.18 8.39
N TYR A 63 -0.51 -44.45 9.50
CA TYR A 63 0.02 -43.08 9.54
C TYR A 63 1.51 -43.03 9.90
N GLN A 64 1.99 -43.93 10.78
CA GLN A 64 3.41 -44.05 11.20
C GLN A 64 4.01 -42.72 11.67
N ASP A 65 3.18 -41.90 12.31
CA ASP A 65 3.43 -40.51 12.63
C ASP A 65 2.85 -40.23 14.03
N ALA A 66 3.67 -39.64 14.91
CA ALA A 66 3.32 -39.42 16.31
C ALA A 66 2.00 -38.63 16.48
N ARG A 67 1.61 -37.83 15.48
CA ARG A 67 0.40 -36.99 15.51
C ARG A 67 -0.91 -37.76 15.50
N TYR A 68 -0.86 -39.05 15.14
CA TYR A 68 -2.03 -39.91 15.02
C TYR A 68 -1.88 -41.21 15.84
N ALA A 69 -0.93 -41.23 16.79
CA ALA A 69 -0.54 -42.42 17.54
C ALA A 69 -1.51 -42.72 18.70
N VAL A 70 -2.18 -43.86 18.62
CA VAL A 70 -2.93 -44.47 19.72
C VAL A 70 -1.96 -45.25 20.60
N ASN A 71 -1.57 -44.67 21.74
CA ASN A 71 -0.67 -45.31 22.70
C ASN A 71 -1.40 -45.91 23.92
N ARG A 72 -2.72 -45.77 24.06
CA ARG A 72 -3.49 -46.44 25.13
C ARG A 72 -4.83 -46.99 24.65
N VAL A 73 -5.08 -48.27 24.95
CA VAL A 73 -6.35 -48.96 24.69
C VAL A 73 -6.87 -49.58 25.98
N THR A 74 -8.11 -49.27 26.32
CA THR A 74 -8.70 -49.53 27.63
C THR A 74 -10.07 -50.20 27.46
N GLN A 75 -10.24 -51.38 28.07
CA GLN A 75 -11.35 -52.32 27.78
C GLN A 75 -11.21 -52.97 26.38
N MET A 76 -11.50 -54.27 26.26
CA MET A 76 -11.15 -55.04 25.05
C MET A 76 -12.33 -55.86 24.52
N ASP A 77 -12.75 -55.56 23.28
CA ASP A 77 -13.61 -56.41 22.43
C ASP A 77 -12.82 -57.48 21.64
N ALA A 78 -11.48 -57.49 21.78
CA ALA A 78 -10.62 -58.55 21.24
C ALA A 78 -11.05 -60.00 21.61
N PRO A 79 -11.70 -60.31 22.76
CA PRO A 79 -12.26 -61.64 23.03
C PRO A 79 -13.26 -62.13 21.98
N CYS A 80 -13.94 -61.23 21.25
CA CYS A 80 -14.87 -61.62 20.18
C CYS A 80 -14.16 -62.28 18.98
N ARG A 81 -12.86 -61.98 18.77
CA ARG A 81 -12.00 -62.73 17.82
C ARG A 81 -11.59 -64.12 18.30
N VAL A 82 -11.90 -64.49 19.54
CA VAL A 82 -11.53 -65.76 20.18
C VAL A 82 -12.67 -66.80 20.10
N SER A 83 -13.83 -66.42 19.53
CA SER A 83 -14.93 -67.35 19.30
C SER A 83 -14.54 -68.50 18.35
N PRO A 84 -14.67 -69.78 18.77
CA PRO A 84 -14.37 -70.92 17.91
C PRO A 84 -15.26 -71.01 16.66
N GLN A 85 -16.43 -70.36 16.64
CA GLN A 85 -17.33 -70.32 15.49
C GLN A 85 -16.78 -69.49 14.33
N TRP A 86 -15.86 -68.55 14.60
CA TRP A 86 -15.25 -67.67 13.61
C TRP A 86 -13.75 -67.95 13.38
N GLY A 87 -13.25 -69.09 13.86
CA GLY A 87 -11.86 -69.53 13.70
C GLY A 87 -10.87 -68.97 14.73
N GLY A 88 -11.36 -68.40 15.84
CA GLY A 88 -10.54 -67.84 16.90
C GLY A 88 -9.79 -68.87 17.75
N SER A 89 -8.62 -68.49 18.26
CA SER A 89 -7.89 -69.19 19.33
C SER A 89 -7.38 -68.20 20.38
N TRP A 90 -7.03 -68.67 21.58
CA TRP A 90 -6.48 -67.80 22.63
C TRP A 90 -5.09 -67.26 22.27
N GLU A 91 -4.35 -67.95 21.40
CA GLU A 91 -3.06 -67.49 20.88
C GLU A 91 -3.23 -66.24 20.00
N LEU A 92 -4.34 -66.15 19.25
CA LEU A 92 -4.68 -64.99 18.43
C LEU A 92 -4.93 -63.73 19.28
N TYR A 93 -5.48 -63.89 20.49
CA TYR A 93 -5.68 -62.79 21.43
C TYR A 93 -4.34 -62.23 21.93
N THR A 94 -3.43 -63.10 22.36
CA THR A 94 -2.06 -62.72 22.76
C THR A 94 -1.32 -62.02 21.61
N GLN A 95 -1.38 -62.57 20.39
CA GLN A 95 -0.75 -61.98 19.21
C GLN A 95 -1.28 -60.57 18.89
N ILE A 96 -2.57 -60.28 19.11
CA ILE A 96 -3.15 -58.95 18.89
C ILE A 96 -2.71 -57.96 19.98
N ALA A 97 -2.64 -58.40 21.25
CA ALA A 97 -2.11 -57.58 22.33
C ALA A 97 -0.62 -57.25 22.11
N GLU A 98 0.19 -58.24 21.73
CA GLU A 98 1.59 -58.07 21.35
C GLU A 98 1.73 -57.15 20.12
N SER A 99 0.88 -57.31 19.10
CA SER A 99 0.87 -56.45 17.92
C SER A 99 0.63 -54.98 18.28
N PHE A 100 -0.34 -54.69 19.15
CA PHE A 100 -0.59 -53.32 19.62
C PHE A 100 0.58 -52.77 20.44
N LEU A 101 1.12 -53.55 21.39
CA LEU A 101 2.27 -53.15 22.19
C LEU A 101 3.54 -52.91 21.33
N SER A 102 3.64 -53.58 20.18
CA SER A 102 4.70 -53.36 19.18
C SER A 102 4.41 -52.23 18.17
N SER A 103 3.23 -51.62 18.22
CA SER A 103 2.80 -50.57 17.27
C SER A 103 3.15 -49.15 17.71
N SER A 104 4.04 -49.00 18.70
CA SER A 104 4.60 -47.73 19.16
C SER A 104 5.21 -46.90 18.03
N VAL A 105 4.93 -45.60 17.98
CA VAL A 105 5.51 -44.63 17.05
C VAL A 105 6.44 -43.68 17.80
N ASP A 106 7.57 -43.28 17.21
CA ASP A 106 8.57 -42.34 17.76
C ASP A 106 9.06 -42.59 19.22
N GLY A 107 8.89 -43.81 19.73
CA GLY A 107 9.31 -44.21 21.08
C GLY A 107 8.22 -44.09 22.15
N GLU A 108 7.02 -43.63 21.79
CA GLU A 108 5.85 -43.63 22.68
C GLU A 108 5.45 -45.05 23.07
N GLN A 109 5.51 -45.37 24.36
CA GLN A 109 5.17 -46.71 24.86
C GLN A 109 3.65 -46.93 24.78
N CYS A 110 3.23 -48.04 24.16
CA CYS A 110 1.84 -48.47 24.15
C CYS A 110 1.43 -49.15 25.49
N TRP A 111 0.21 -48.88 25.96
CA TRP A 111 -0.37 -49.36 27.21
C TRP A 111 -1.74 -50.01 27.00
N LEU A 112 -2.04 -51.05 27.80
CA LEU A 112 -3.25 -51.87 27.66
C LEU A 112 -3.93 -52.07 29.02
N ASP A 113 -5.17 -51.60 29.19
CA ASP A 113 -5.91 -51.71 30.45
C ASP A 113 -7.06 -52.73 30.38
N PHE A 114 -7.22 -53.48 31.47
CA PHE A 114 -8.27 -54.49 31.63
C PHE A 114 -9.29 -54.05 32.68
N TYR A 115 -10.59 -54.18 32.37
CA TYR A 115 -11.69 -54.00 33.33
C TYR A 115 -12.51 -55.29 33.46
N TYR A 116 -13.05 -55.54 34.65
CA TYR A 116 -13.88 -56.70 34.96
C TYR A 116 -15.33 -56.30 35.24
N GLY A 117 -16.29 -56.81 34.47
CA GLY A 117 -17.71 -56.54 34.65
C GLY A 117 -18.35 -57.45 35.71
N THR A 118 -18.68 -56.91 36.87
CA THR A 118 -19.35 -57.67 37.96
C THR A 118 -20.84 -57.90 37.69
N GLY A 119 -21.14 -58.81 36.76
CA GLY A 119 -22.49 -59.22 36.37
C GLY A 119 -23.25 -60.01 37.44
N GLY A 120 -23.63 -59.35 38.55
CA GLY A 120 -24.68 -59.81 39.47
C GLY A 120 -24.36 -61.01 40.39
N LEU A 121 -23.15 -61.59 40.35
CA LEU A 121 -22.74 -62.69 41.23
C LEU A 121 -21.55 -62.28 42.13
N GLN A 122 -21.68 -62.56 43.42
CA GLN A 122 -20.65 -62.29 44.43
C GLN A 122 -19.45 -63.23 44.26
N TYR A 123 -18.30 -62.70 43.86
CA TYR A 123 -17.00 -63.37 43.99
C TYR A 123 -15.92 -62.39 44.43
N GLU A 124 -15.15 -62.80 45.43
CA GLU A 124 -13.97 -62.11 45.97
C GLU A 124 -12.83 -62.04 44.92
N PRO A 125 -11.93 -61.05 44.99
CA PRO A 125 -10.87 -60.87 44.00
C PRO A 125 -9.85 -62.00 44.02
N LEU A 126 -9.60 -62.61 42.86
CA LEU A 126 -8.59 -63.65 42.65
C LEU A 126 -7.47 -63.15 41.72
N GLN A 127 -6.23 -63.58 42.00
CA GLN A 127 -5.04 -63.07 41.33
C GLN A 127 -4.78 -63.65 39.93
N PHE A 128 -3.95 -62.92 39.18
CA PHE A 128 -3.76 -62.92 37.73
C PHE A 128 -3.05 -64.17 37.16
N GLN A 129 -3.54 -65.39 37.42
CA GLN A 129 -2.96 -66.63 36.86
C GLN A 129 -3.96 -67.64 36.26
N TYR A 130 -5.27 -67.51 36.48
CA TYR A 130 -6.26 -68.43 35.92
C TYR A 130 -7.52 -67.72 35.43
N PHE A 131 -7.57 -67.43 34.13
CA PHE A 131 -8.85 -67.41 33.42
C PHE A 131 -8.73 -68.00 32.01
N VAL A 132 -8.97 -69.31 31.94
CA VAL A 132 -9.30 -70.02 30.68
C VAL A 132 -10.80 -70.20 30.66
N ALA A 133 -11.45 -69.66 29.62
CA ALA A 133 -12.85 -69.86 29.23
C ALA A 133 -13.95 -69.48 30.25
N ALA A 134 -14.72 -68.44 29.90
CA ALA A 134 -16.14 -68.33 30.24
C ALA A 134 -16.92 -67.86 29.00
N TYR A 135 -18.14 -68.37 28.83
CA TYR A 135 -19.02 -68.05 27.70
C TYR A 135 -19.77 -66.73 27.92
N LEU A 136 -19.73 -65.83 26.93
CA LEU A 136 -20.84 -64.93 26.62
C LEU A 136 -21.08 -64.99 25.11
N GLY A 137 -22.33 -65.19 24.70
CA GLY A 137 -22.70 -65.39 23.30
C GLY A 137 -23.63 -64.29 22.80
N LEU A 138 -23.06 -63.33 22.07
CA LEU A 138 -23.77 -62.41 21.19
C LEU A 138 -23.04 -62.39 19.84
N ASP A 139 -23.79 -62.25 18.74
CA ASP A 139 -23.28 -62.52 17.39
C ASP A 139 -23.11 -61.23 16.59
N HIS A 140 -21.86 -60.80 16.39
CA HIS A 140 -21.53 -59.68 15.52
C HIS A 140 -21.40 -60.16 14.07
N GLY A 141 -22.49 -59.96 13.30
CA GLY A 141 -22.57 -60.36 11.90
C GLY A 141 -21.49 -59.73 11.00
N PRO A 142 -21.12 -60.39 9.88
CA PRO A 142 -19.97 -59.99 9.06
C PRO A 142 -20.14 -58.60 8.43
N VAL A 143 -19.04 -57.83 8.45
CA VAL A 143 -18.92 -56.50 7.84
C VAL A 143 -19.46 -56.51 6.41
N ARG A 144 -20.52 -55.72 6.17
CA ARG A 144 -21.26 -55.66 4.90
C ARG A 144 -20.32 -55.29 3.74
N ASN A 145 -20.48 -55.94 2.59
CA ASN A 145 -19.58 -55.79 1.43
C ASN A 145 -19.37 -54.33 0.96
N TRP A 146 -20.35 -53.43 1.14
CA TRP A 146 -20.19 -52.02 0.74
C TRP A 146 -19.02 -51.34 1.47
N TYR A 147 -18.81 -51.61 2.76
CA TYR A 147 -17.70 -51.09 3.56
C TYR A 147 -16.34 -51.71 3.15
N ARG A 148 -16.33 -52.95 2.65
CA ARG A 148 -15.12 -53.58 2.13
C ARG A 148 -14.69 -53.00 0.78
N ASN A 149 -15.69 -52.64 -0.04
CA ASN A 149 -15.48 -52.06 -1.37
C ASN A 149 -15.06 -50.58 -1.30
N SER A 150 -15.48 -49.82 -0.29
CA SER A 150 -15.07 -48.42 -0.09
C SER A 150 -13.60 -48.23 0.31
N LEU A 151 -12.91 -49.30 0.67
CA LEU A 151 -11.49 -49.29 1.06
C LEU A 151 -10.53 -49.76 -0.06
N THR A 152 -11.05 -50.12 -1.24
CA THR A 152 -10.28 -50.90 -2.24
C THR A 152 -10.52 -50.54 -3.71
N GLY A 153 -11.23 -49.45 -4.03
CA GLY A 153 -11.54 -49.06 -5.41
C GLY A 153 -11.20 -47.60 -5.74
N ASN A 154 -10.55 -47.37 -6.87
CA ASN A 154 -10.10 -46.04 -7.37
C ASN A 154 -11.24 -45.11 -7.86
N ALA A 155 -12.42 -45.17 -7.24
CA ALA A 155 -13.63 -44.48 -7.69
C ALA A 155 -14.53 -44.03 -6.51
N MET A 156 -13.91 -43.63 -5.39
CA MET A 156 -14.60 -43.19 -4.17
C MET A 156 -14.15 -41.76 -3.82
N ASN A 157 -14.74 -40.78 -4.50
CA ASN A 157 -14.76 -39.37 -4.10
C ASN A 157 -16.07 -38.68 -4.55
N ASP A 158 -16.75 -39.19 -5.57
CA ASP A 158 -18.06 -38.71 -6.00
C ASP A 158 -19.21 -39.31 -5.16
N PHE A 159 -19.64 -38.62 -4.10
CA PHE A 159 -21.06 -38.25 -3.91
C PHE A 159 -21.28 -37.35 -2.69
N ASN A 160 -21.85 -36.16 -2.94
CA ASN A 160 -22.51 -35.22 -2.03
C ASN A 160 -21.87 -34.93 -0.65
N SER A 161 -21.22 -33.77 -0.60
CA SER A 161 -20.83 -32.99 0.57
C SER A 161 -21.76 -33.11 1.80
N GLY A 162 -21.26 -33.77 2.85
CA GLY A 162 -21.65 -33.52 4.24
C GLY A 162 -22.68 -34.46 4.89
N VAL A 163 -22.19 -35.32 5.81
CA VAL A 163 -22.94 -36.04 6.88
C VAL A 163 -23.96 -37.09 6.32
N VAL A 164 -24.28 -38.26 6.89
CA VAL A 164 -24.52 -38.73 8.28
C VAL A 164 -24.42 -40.27 8.33
N ALA A 165 -23.92 -40.87 9.43
CA ALA A 165 -24.52 -42.06 10.11
C ALA A 165 -23.70 -42.60 11.31
N GLY A 166 -24.19 -42.38 12.54
CA GLY A 166 -23.75 -43.11 13.75
C GLY A 166 -22.77 -42.34 14.64
N ALA A 167 -23.28 -41.76 15.74
CA ALA A 167 -22.44 -41.10 16.76
C ALA A 167 -21.98 -42.11 17.82
N TYR A 168 -20.67 -42.20 18.06
CA TYR A 168 -20.06 -43.15 19.01
C TYR A 168 -18.87 -42.55 19.74
N TRP A 169 -18.97 -42.59 21.09
CA TRP A 169 -18.46 -41.56 21.99
C TRP A 169 -16.94 -41.74 22.36
N SER A 170 -16.47 -41.23 23.52
CA SER A 170 -15.12 -41.38 24.17
C SER A 170 -15.04 -40.59 25.49
N VAL A 171 -14.02 -39.73 25.71
CA VAL A 171 -13.93 -38.68 26.76
C VAL A 171 -13.27 -37.37 26.26
N VAL A 172 -12.76 -37.33 25.02
CA VAL A 172 -12.05 -36.17 24.44
C VAL A 172 -12.99 -35.35 23.56
N GLY A 173 -13.14 -34.07 23.91
CA GLY A 173 -13.65 -33.01 23.02
C GLY A 173 -12.64 -31.87 22.96
N PRO A 174 -12.94 -30.75 22.27
CA PRO A 174 -12.16 -29.52 22.39
C PRO A 174 -12.02 -29.12 23.87
N GLY A 175 -10.84 -28.65 24.29
CA GLY A 175 -10.58 -28.25 25.67
C GLY A 175 -10.45 -29.39 26.70
N LYS A 176 -10.13 -30.63 26.30
CA LYS A 176 -10.16 -31.81 27.22
C LYS A 176 -8.98 -32.76 27.12
N ASN A 177 -7.85 -32.37 27.73
CA ASN A 177 -6.75 -33.29 28.02
C ASN A 177 -6.94 -33.88 29.44
N LEU A 178 -7.44 -35.12 29.52
CA LEU A 178 -7.67 -35.83 30.78
C LEU A 178 -6.51 -36.79 31.10
N GLN A 179 -5.98 -36.70 32.32
CA GLN A 179 -5.01 -37.65 32.85
C GLN A 179 -5.52 -38.27 34.16
N LEU A 180 -5.87 -39.56 34.12
CA LEU A 180 -6.18 -40.34 35.32
C LEU A 180 -4.92 -40.49 36.20
N ALA A 181 -5.11 -40.48 37.52
CA ALA A 181 -4.04 -40.73 38.48
C ALA A 181 -3.44 -42.14 38.31
N PRO A 182 -2.16 -42.36 38.66
CA PRO A 182 -1.54 -43.69 38.65
C PRO A 182 -2.00 -44.54 39.86
N GLN A 183 -3.28 -44.90 39.90
CA GLN A 183 -3.86 -45.89 40.81
C GLN A 183 -3.99 -47.27 40.13
N THR A 184 -4.08 -48.33 40.94
CA THR A 184 -4.01 -49.72 40.42
C THR A 184 -5.27 -50.20 39.71
N THR A 185 -6.44 -49.60 39.94
CA THR A 185 -7.69 -49.97 39.25
C THR A 185 -8.72 -48.86 39.37
N TYR A 186 -9.38 -48.52 38.26
CA TYR A 186 -10.60 -47.69 38.23
C TYR A 186 -11.82 -48.58 37.95
N TYR A 187 -12.97 -48.21 38.51
CA TYR A 187 -14.21 -48.98 38.41
C TYR A 187 -15.33 -48.12 37.84
N PHE A 188 -15.99 -48.63 36.79
CA PHE A 188 -17.08 -47.96 36.09
C PHE A 188 -18.33 -48.84 36.06
N ARG A 189 -19.51 -48.23 36.03
CA ARG A 189 -20.81 -48.89 35.85
C ARG A 189 -21.61 -48.24 34.73
N TRP A 190 -22.33 -49.06 33.98
CA TRP A 190 -23.32 -48.58 33.02
C TRP A 190 -24.67 -48.43 33.72
N ASP A 191 -25.12 -47.19 33.93
CA ASP A 191 -26.43 -46.90 34.51
C ASP A 191 -27.44 -46.60 33.43
N GLY A 192 -28.47 -47.45 33.30
CA GLY A 192 -29.55 -47.29 32.33
C GLY A 192 -29.67 -48.49 31.38
N SER A 193 -30.26 -48.27 30.21
CA SER A 193 -30.40 -49.31 29.18
C SER A 193 -29.22 -49.29 28.21
N GLU A 194 -29.07 -50.35 27.41
CA GLU A 194 -28.12 -50.41 26.27
C GLU A 194 -28.29 -49.28 25.26
N GLN A 195 -29.44 -48.59 25.27
CA GLN A 195 -29.85 -47.56 24.31
C GLN A 195 -29.99 -46.17 24.94
N SER A 196 -29.78 -46.03 26.26
CA SER A 196 -30.12 -44.82 27.00
C SER A 196 -29.38 -44.66 28.34
N GLY A 197 -28.27 -45.37 28.54
CA GLY A 197 -27.47 -45.31 29.77
C GLY A 197 -26.22 -44.46 29.64
N SER A 198 -25.56 -44.19 30.77
CA SER A 198 -24.25 -43.53 30.85
C SER A 198 -23.24 -44.39 31.60
N MET A 199 -21.95 -44.15 31.36
CA MET A 199 -20.86 -44.80 32.09
C MET A 199 -20.39 -43.91 33.25
N ASN A 200 -20.85 -44.24 34.45
CA ASN A 200 -20.55 -43.50 35.68
C ASN A 200 -19.49 -44.26 36.50
N PHE A 201 -18.85 -43.62 37.48
CA PHE A 201 -17.95 -44.34 38.39
C PHE A 201 -18.74 -45.31 39.28
N PHE A 202 -18.23 -46.53 39.44
CA PHE A 202 -18.90 -47.53 40.27
C PHE A 202 -18.56 -47.31 41.73
N ASN A 203 -19.55 -46.86 42.51
CA ASN A 203 -19.46 -46.75 43.97
C ASN A 203 -18.38 -45.75 44.42
N GLU A 204 -18.56 -44.48 44.03
CA GLU A 204 -17.64 -43.35 44.24
C GLU A 204 -17.13 -43.26 45.69
N SER A 205 -17.99 -43.54 46.68
CA SER A 205 -17.65 -43.57 48.12
C SER A 205 -16.62 -44.64 48.57
N LEU A 206 -16.23 -45.54 47.65
CA LEU A 206 -15.39 -46.71 47.92
C LEU A 206 -14.32 -46.93 46.84
N TYR A 207 -14.58 -46.51 45.60
CA TYR A 207 -13.64 -46.49 44.47
C TYR A 207 -13.53 -45.06 43.94
N PRO A 208 -12.55 -44.28 44.42
CA PRO A 208 -12.62 -42.83 44.29
C PRO A 208 -12.15 -42.34 42.92
N GLY A 209 -13.03 -41.64 42.22
CA GLY A 209 -12.80 -41.08 40.90
C GLY A 209 -13.88 -40.07 40.55
N GLU A 210 -13.76 -38.86 41.06
CA GLU A 210 -14.67 -37.75 40.78
C GLU A 210 -13.92 -36.79 39.86
N LEU A 211 -13.95 -37.07 38.55
CA LEU A 211 -13.19 -36.28 37.57
C LEU A 211 -13.62 -34.81 37.64
N PRO A 212 -12.67 -33.85 37.61
CA PRO A 212 -13.04 -32.45 37.55
C PRO A 212 -13.77 -32.13 36.23
N GLU A 213 -14.74 -31.23 36.28
CA GLU A 213 -15.39 -30.72 35.07
C GLU A 213 -14.42 -29.93 34.16
N PRO A 214 -14.77 -29.71 32.88
CA PRO A 214 -13.93 -28.97 31.95
C PRO A 214 -13.63 -27.56 32.47
N VAL A 215 -12.35 -27.17 32.46
CA VAL A 215 -11.90 -25.86 32.95
C VAL A 215 -12.10 -24.80 31.88
N THR A 216 -13.10 -23.92 32.05
CA THR A 216 -13.24 -22.72 31.23
C THR A 216 -12.19 -21.69 31.64
N LEU A 217 -11.28 -21.30 30.75
CA LEU A 217 -10.34 -20.21 31.03
C LEU A 217 -11.05 -18.85 31.03
N VAL A 218 -10.64 -18.00 31.96
CA VAL A 218 -11.10 -16.62 32.13
C VAL A 218 -9.85 -15.76 32.34
N GLY A 219 -9.10 -15.55 31.26
CA GLY A 219 -8.05 -14.52 31.17
C GLY A 219 -8.62 -13.24 30.56
N PRO A 220 -7.86 -12.13 30.59
CA PRO A 220 -8.34 -10.87 30.03
C PRO A 220 -8.45 -10.96 28.50
N LEU A 221 -9.43 -10.24 27.95
CA LEU A 221 -9.56 -10.03 26.50
C LEU A 221 -8.43 -9.13 25.95
N ASP A 222 -7.85 -8.28 26.81
CA ASP A 222 -6.76 -7.37 26.48
C ASP A 222 -5.59 -7.54 27.47
N VAL A 223 -4.40 -7.90 26.97
CA VAL A 223 -3.20 -8.18 27.80
C VAL A 223 -2.34 -6.91 28.02
N GLY A 224 -2.94 -5.73 27.91
CA GLY A 224 -2.25 -4.43 27.83
C GLY A 224 -2.22 -3.58 29.11
N ASP A 225 -2.63 -4.10 30.27
CA ASP A 225 -2.60 -3.33 31.53
C ASP A 225 -1.17 -3.31 32.14
N PRO A 226 -0.53 -2.13 32.31
CA PRO A 226 0.79 -2.03 32.94
C PRO A 226 0.82 -2.45 34.43
N ASN A 227 -0.33 -2.70 35.06
CA ASN A 227 -0.44 -3.28 36.40
C ASN A 227 -0.40 -4.83 36.40
N GLY A 228 -0.44 -5.48 35.22
CA GLY A 228 -0.44 -6.93 35.03
C GLY A 228 -1.83 -7.55 34.90
N ALA A 229 -1.86 -8.83 34.49
CA ALA A 229 -3.09 -9.58 34.16
C ALA A 229 -3.44 -10.63 35.22
N VAL A 230 -4.73 -10.83 35.50
CA VAL A 230 -5.19 -12.02 36.25
C VAL A 230 -5.55 -13.11 35.25
N LEU A 231 -4.77 -14.19 35.23
CA LEU A 231 -4.98 -15.36 34.38
C LEU A 231 -5.71 -16.43 35.20
N THR A 232 -7.03 -16.54 35.04
CA THR A 232 -7.88 -17.38 35.89
C THR A 232 -8.79 -18.31 35.09
N CYS A 233 -9.72 -18.99 35.76
CA CYS A 233 -10.71 -19.90 35.19
C CYS A 233 -12.01 -19.86 36.00
N GLU A 234 -13.08 -20.42 35.46
CA GLU A 234 -14.28 -20.75 36.23
C GLU A 234 -13.97 -21.86 37.27
N GLU A 235 -14.80 -21.97 38.31
CA GLU A 235 -14.76 -23.10 39.23
C GLU A 235 -15.20 -24.40 38.51
N SER A 236 -14.37 -25.44 38.61
CA SER A 236 -14.66 -26.78 38.09
C SER A 236 -15.31 -27.63 39.18
N GLU A 237 -16.49 -28.22 38.92
CA GLU A 237 -17.07 -29.24 39.82
C GLU A 237 -16.03 -30.36 40.07
N ASN A 238 -15.96 -30.86 41.30
CA ASN A 238 -15.02 -31.90 41.78
C ASN A 238 -13.51 -31.55 41.78
N ALA A 239 -13.11 -30.34 41.38
CA ALA A 239 -11.73 -29.87 41.59
C ALA A 239 -11.49 -29.51 43.07
N VAL A 240 -10.29 -29.84 43.58
CA VAL A 240 -9.81 -29.40 44.91
C VAL A 240 -8.46 -28.69 44.87
N ALA A 241 -7.85 -28.59 43.67
CA ALA A 241 -6.67 -27.78 43.42
C ALA A 241 -6.56 -27.41 41.93
N TYR A 242 -6.08 -26.19 41.68
CA TYR A 242 -5.84 -25.59 40.38
C TYR A 242 -4.37 -25.17 40.30
N GLN A 243 -3.75 -25.33 39.12
CA GLN A 243 -2.42 -24.80 38.84
C GLN A 243 -2.48 -23.91 37.61
N LEU A 244 -1.93 -22.69 37.68
CA LEU A 244 -1.57 -21.92 36.49
C LEU A 244 -0.24 -22.46 35.95
N LEU A 245 -0.15 -22.70 34.64
CA LEU A 245 1.06 -23.19 33.98
C LEU A 245 1.43 -22.34 32.76
N PHE A 246 2.72 -22.15 32.52
CA PHE A 246 3.28 -21.49 31.34
C PHE A 246 4.24 -22.41 30.56
N GLY A 247 4.26 -22.29 29.23
CA GLY A 247 5.21 -22.94 28.35
C GLY A 247 5.37 -22.21 27.02
N SER A 248 6.35 -22.62 26.21
CA SER A 248 6.69 -21.98 24.93
C SER A 248 6.16 -22.71 23.69
N ASP A 249 5.29 -23.72 23.87
CA ASP A 249 4.78 -24.59 22.81
C ASP A 249 3.37 -25.08 23.18
N PRO A 250 2.30 -24.73 22.44
CA PRO A 250 0.92 -25.12 22.78
C PRO A 250 0.71 -26.64 22.79
N TYR A 251 1.53 -27.38 22.07
CA TYR A 251 1.39 -28.83 21.91
C TYR A 251 2.04 -29.61 23.05
N ARG A 252 2.90 -28.96 23.86
CA ARG A 252 3.70 -29.55 24.96
C ARG A 252 3.20 -29.22 26.37
N VAL A 253 1.89 -29.25 26.61
CA VAL A 253 1.28 -28.86 27.91
C VAL A 253 1.83 -29.64 29.13
N MET A 254 2.40 -30.83 28.91
CA MET A 254 3.08 -31.63 29.95
C MET A 254 4.47 -31.11 30.35
N ASP A 255 5.14 -30.35 29.47
CA ASP A 255 6.45 -29.73 29.72
C ASP A 255 6.32 -28.37 30.45
N TYR A 256 5.10 -27.88 30.71
CA TYR A 256 4.87 -26.53 31.22
C TYR A 256 5.33 -26.36 32.68
N GLN A 257 5.92 -25.20 32.96
CA GLN A 257 6.26 -24.78 34.31
C GLN A 257 4.99 -24.43 35.09
N VAL A 258 4.81 -25.05 36.26
CA VAL A 258 3.79 -24.66 37.24
C VAL A 258 4.20 -23.33 37.88
N VAL A 259 3.29 -22.35 37.85
CA VAL A 259 3.51 -20.95 38.28
C VAL A 259 2.74 -20.66 39.58
N SER A 260 1.54 -21.21 39.73
CA SER A 260 0.78 -21.25 40.98
C SER A 260 0.23 -22.66 41.22
N ASP A 261 -0.08 -22.98 42.47
CA ASP A 261 -0.84 -24.16 42.88
C ASP A 261 -1.73 -23.75 44.06
N THR A 262 -3.05 -23.71 43.85
CA THR A 262 -4.02 -23.10 44.76
C THR A 262 -5.27 -24.00 44.92
N PRO A 263 -5.95 -24.01 46.08
CA PRO A 263 -7.19 -24.78 46.24
C PRO A 263 -8.35 -24.20 45.42
N GLU A 264 -8.36 -22.87 45.26
CA GLU A 264 -9.31 -22.10 44.44
C GLU A 264 -8.69 -21.78 43.05
N PRO A 265 -9.49 -21.33 42.05
CA PRO A 265 -8.99 -20.79 40.79
C PRO A 265 -7.89 -19.72 40.97
N PRO A 266 -6.88 -19.66 40.08
CA PRO A 266 -5.75 -18.74 40.23
C PRO A 266 -6.20 -17.27 40.26
N SER A 267 -5.81 -16.51 41.28
CA SER A 267 -6.27 -15.12 41.48
C SER A 267 -5.14 -14.10 41.67
N ALA A 268 -3.89 -14.52 41.43
CA ALA A 268 -2.72 -13.65 41.47
C ALA A 268 -2.61 -12.80 40.17
N VAL A 269 -2.18 -11.56 40.32
CA VAL A 269 -1.84 -10.69 39.18
C VAL A 269 -0.44 -11.07 38.68
N ILE A 270 -0.32 -11.37 37.39
CA ILE A 270 0.91 -11.68 36.69
C ILE A 270 1.43 -10.40 36.00
N THR A 271 2.60 -9.93 36.43
CA THR A 271 3.25 -8.70 35.93
C THR A 271 4.46 -8.97 35.03
N THR A 272 4.89 -10.23 34.89
CA THR A 272 6.01 -10.66 34.03
C THR A 272 5.75 -12.04 33.48
N LEU A 273 5.92 -12.21 32.17
CA LEU A 273 5.85 -13.50 31.49
C LEU A 273 7.24 -14.17 31.43
N PRO A 274 7.34 -15.50 31.42
CA PRO A 274 8.62 -16.21 31.41
C PRO A 274 9.30 -16.29 30.04
N PHE A 275 8.56 -16.15 28.94
CA PHE A 275 9.05 -16.29 27.55
C PHE A 275 8.47 -15.17 26.66
N GLU A 276 9.12 -14.93 25.52
CA GLU A 276 8.63 -13.99 24.49
C GLU A 276 7.32 -14.50 23.87
N ASP A 277 7.31 -15.75 23.39
CA ASP A 277 6.09 -16.49 23.03
C ASP A 277 5.61 -17.31 24.24
N THR A 278 4.66 -16.80 25.03
CA THR A 278 4.14 -17.51 26.21
C THR A 278 2.75 -18.10 25.97
N TRP A 279 2.60 -19.41 26.13
CA TRP A 279 1.30 -20.07 26.18
C TRP A 279 0.93 -20.42 27.62
N TRP A 280 -0.34 -20.24 27.99
CA TRP A 280 -0.84 -20.44 29.36
C TRP A 280 -2.08 -21.33 29.41
N THR A 281 -2.21 -22.10 30.50
CA THR A 281 -3.43 -22.88 30.80
C THR A 281 -3.59 -23.08 32.30
N VAL A 282 -4.73 -23.63 32.71
CA VAL A 282 -5.01 -24.06 34.08
C VAL A 282 -5.24 -25.58 34.12
N ARG A 283 -4.56 -26.26 35.05
CA ARG A 283 -4.78 -27.68 35.39
C ARG A 283 -5.60 -27.79 36.69
N ALA A 284 -6.84 -28.24 36.59
CA ALA A 284 -7.65 -28.63 37.74
C ALA A 284 -7.37 -30.10 38.11
N ARG A 285 -7.49 -30.43 39.40
CA ARG A 285 -7.20 -31.77 39.95
C ARG A 285 -8.23 -32.20 40.99
N ASP A 286 -8.62 -33.47 40.97
CA ASP A 286 -9.45 -34.08 42.00
C ASP A 286 -8.63 -34.39 43.28
N GLN A 287 -9.31 -34.82 44.34
CA GLN A 287 -8.70 -35.20 45.63
C GLN A 287 -7.90 -36.53 45.57
N HIS A 288 -7.72 -37.11 44.39
CA HIS A 288 -7.04 -38.39 44.13
C HIS A 288 -5.86 -38.26 43.16
N GLY A 289 -5.65 -37.08 42.58
CA GLY A 289 -4.59 -36.78 41.62
C GLY A 289 -4.97 -36.97 40.14
N SER A 290 -6.25 -37.23 39.83
CA SER A 290 -6.75 -37.18 38.44
C SER A 290 -6.81 -35.71 38.01
N THR A 291 -6.39 -35.40 36.78
CA THR A 291 -6.23 -34.02 36.32
C THR A 291 -6.89 -33.77 34.98
N ILE A 292 -7.38 -32.55 34.79
CA ILE A 292 -7.88 -32.04 33.52
C ILE A 292 -7.25 -30.67 33.24
N TYR A 293 -6.93 -30.41 31.98
CA TYR A 293 -6.40 -29.14 31.49
C TYR A 293 -7.39 -28.51 30.53
N SER A 294 -7.45 -27.18 30.52
CA SER A 294 -8.03 -26.45 29.38
C SER A 294 -7.06 -26.41 28.19
N ASP A 295 -7.56 -26.07 27.01
CA ASP A 295 -6.69 -25.78 25.86
C ASP A 295 -5.83 -24.54 26.17
N PRO A 296 -4.51 -24.55 25.87
CA PRO A 296 -3.67 -23.38 26.11
C PRO A 296 -4.08 -22.18 25.27
N MET A 297 -4.13 -21.02 25.90
CA MET A 297 -4.28 -19.73 25.23
C MET A 297 -2.90 -19.11 24.99
N TYR A 298 -2.71 -18.52 23.81
CA TYR A 298 -1.51 -17.75 23.51
C TYR A 298 -1.53 -16.41 24.24
N ILE A 299 -0.35 -15.94 24.66
CA ILE A 299 -0.15 -14.61 25.22
C ILE A 299 1.20 -14.08 24.74
N ASP A 300 1.14 -13.03 23.93
CA ASP A 300 2.30 -12.45 23.24
C ASP A 300 3.01 -11.43 24.13
N ALA A 301 4.33 -11.54 24.30
CA ALA A 301 5.09 -10.60 25.14
C ALA A 301 5.24 -9.19 24.53
N PHE A 302 4.79 -8.94 23.29
CA PHE A 302 4.73 -7.57 22.73
C PHE A 302 3.93 -6.59 23.60
N THR A 303 3.03 -7.05 24.47
CA THR A 303 2.22 -6.16 25.31
C THR A 303 2.98 -5.47 26.46
N LEU A 304 4.29 -5.72 26.63
CA LEU A 304 5.15 -4.88 27.48
C LEU A 304 5.73 -3.65 26.76
N SER A 305 5.66 -3.58 25.42
CA SER A 305 5.82 -2.33 24.68
C SER A 305 4.45 -1.81 24.25
N LEU A 306 3.82 -1.01 25.11
CA LEU A 306 2.58 -0.29 24.78
C LEU A 306 2.76 0.42 23.41
N PRO A 307 1.88 0.15 22.42
CA PRO A 307 2.17 0.36 20.99
C PRO A 307 1.99 1.81 20.52
N VAL A 308 1.38 2.67 21.33
CA VAL A 308 1.26 4.11 21.07
C VAL A 308 2.16 4.87 22.03
N GLU A 309 2.97 5.80 21.53
CA GLU A 309 3.84 6.67 22.33
C GLU A 309 3.55 8.15 22.05
N ASN A 310 3.38 8.95 23.10
CA ASN A 310 3.45 10.40 23.01
C ASN A 310 4.94 10.80 23.17
N LEU A 311 5.62 11.07 22.05
CA LEU A 311 7.06 11.35 22.02
C LEU A 311 7.42 12.63 22.80
N SER A 312 6.50 13.59 22.86
CA SER A 312 6.66 14.85 23.61
C SER A 312 6.75 14.65 25.13
N THR A 313 6.24 13.52 25.65
CA THR A 313 6.23 13.18 27.08
C THR A 313 6.96 11.88 27.44
N GLY A 314 7.27 11.02 26.46
CA GLY A 314 7.78 9.66 26.68
C GLY A 314 6.77 8.70 27.33
N LYS A 315 5.49 9.09 27.41
CA LYS A 315 4.41 8.22 27.91
C LYS A 315 3.93 7.29 26.79
N ARG A 316 3.60 6.05 27.16
CA ARG A 316 3.07 5.03 26.24
C ARG A 316 1.70 4.52 26.69
N TYR A 317 0.90 4.05 25.72
CA TYR A 317 -0.52 3.75 25.87
C TYR A 317 -0.91 2.51 25.06
N GLY A 318 -1.89 1.75 25.56
CA GLY A 318 -2.49 0.63 24.83
C GLY A 318 -3.33 1.08 23.63
N TYR A 319 -4.04 2.20 23.80
CA TYR A 319 -5.00 2.75 22.84
C TYR A 319 -4.59 4.15 22.37
N ILE A 320 -4.93 4.48 21.13
CA ILE A 320 -4.70 5.82 20.56
C ILE A 320 -5.50 6.87 21.34
N GLN A 321 -6.76 6.60 21.65
CA GLN A 321 -7.62 7.55 22.36
C GLN A 321 -7.10 7.88 23.76
N ASP A 322 -6.47 6.95 24.47
CA ASP A 322 -5.84 7.23 25.77
C ASP A 322 -4.63 8.16 25.65
N ALA A 323 -3.83 7.98 24.61
CA ALA A 323 -2.74 8.91 24.30
C ALA A 323 -3.28 10.31 23.98
N ILE A 324 -4.37 10.40 23.21
CA ILE A 324 -5.05 11.67 22.89
C ILE A 324 -5.65 12.29 24.15
N ASN A 325 -6.24 11.51 25.05
CA ASN A 325 -6.87 12.00 26.29
C ASN A 325 -5.86 12.77 27.16
N ASP A 326 -4.64 12.24 27.33
CA ASP A 326 -3.55 12.87 28.10
C ASP A 326 -2.82 13.98 27.32
N ALA A 327 -2.77 13.90 25.98
CA ALA A 327 -2.00 14.81 25.13
C ALA A 327 -2.42 16.29 25.23
N ASN A 328 -1.45 17.16 24.98
CA ASN A 328 -1.57 18.61 24.94
C ASN A 328 -1.50 19.10 23.48
N PRO A 329 -2.03 20.31 23.17
CA PRO A 329 -1.83 20.92 21.87
C PRO A 329 -0.33 21.12 21.57
N GLY A 330 0.11 20.65 20.40
CA GLY A 330 1.50 20.62 19.98
C GLY A 330 2.27 19.33 20.30
N ASP A 331 1.65 18.33 20.95
CA ASP A 331 2.29 17.02 21.17
C ASP A 331 2.43 16.21 19.86
N GLU A 332 3.33 15.23 19.86
CA GLU A 332 3.50 14.23 18.80
C GLU A 332 3.20 12.83 19.34
N ILE A 333 2.19 12.17 18.78
CA ILE A 333 1.77 10.80 19.09
C ILE A 333 2.11 9.89 17.92
N VAL A 334 2.81 8.79 18.21
CA VAL A 334 3.23 7.79 17.23
C VAL A 334 2.60 6.44 17.55
N ALA A 335 1.92 5.86 16.57
CA ALA A 335 1.34 4.52 16.62
C ALA A 335 2.21 3.51 15.86
N SER A 336 2.44 2.36 16.47
CA SER A 336 3.12 1.21 15.85
C SER A 336 2.19 0.50 14.85
N PRO A 337 2.71 -0.34 13.94
CA PRO A 337 1.89 -1.29 13.19
C PRO A 337 1.00 -2.12 14.11
N GLY A 338 -0.28 -2.29 13.73
CA GLY A 338 -1.32 -2.90 14.56
C GLY A 338 -2.72 -2.47 14.13
N ILE A 339 -3.74 -3.22 14.55
CA ILE A 339 -5.15 -2.91 14.29
C ILE A 339 -5.77 -2.30 15.54
N TYR A 340 -6.15 -1.03 15.44
CA TYR A 340 -6.73 -0.25 16.52
C TYR A 340 -8.26 -0.26 16.39
N HIS A 341 -8.90 -1.14 17.19
CA HIS A 341 -10.35 -1.31 17.22
C HIS A 341 -11.07 -0.23 18.04
N GLN A 342 -10.92 1.03 17.63
CA GLN A 342 -11.48 2.19 18.33
C GLN A 342 -11.80 3.34 17.36
N ASP A 343 -12.78 4.16 17.73
CA ASP A 343 -12.98 5.48 17.12
C ASP A 343 -11.95 6.45 17.73
N VAL A 344 -11.44 7.41 16.95
CA VAL A 344 -10.31 8.29 17.30
C VAL A 344 -10.73 9.76 17.19
N ASP A 345 -11.20 10.32 18.30
CA ASP A 345 -11.63 11.71 18.44
C ASP A 345 -10.47 12.58 18.96
N PHE A 346 -10.12 13.62 18.19
CA PHE A 346 -9.08 14.59 18.52
C PHE A 346 -9.52 15.65 19.55
N GLN A 347 -10.81 15.72 19.90
CA GLN A 347 -11.37 16.53 20.99
C GLN A 347 -11.10 18.04 20.87
N GLY A 348 -10.94 18.58 19.65
CA GLY A 348 -10.57 19.98 19.45
C GLY A 348 -9.11 20.32 19.81
N LYS A 349 -8.25 19.31 20.02
CA LYS A 349 -6.83 19.50 20.29
C LYS A 349 -6.04 19.48 18.97
N ASN A 350 -5.20 20.50 18.75
CA ASN A 350 -4.29 20.54 17.60
C ASN A 350 -2.94 19.92 17.99
N PHE A 351 -2.70 18.68 17.57
CA PHE A 351 -1.47 17.91 17.80
C PHE A 351 -1.23 16.96 16.61
N THR A 352 -0.07 16.30 16.55
CA THR A 352 0.23 15.32 15.49
C THR A 352 -0.04 13.89 15.96
N LEU A 353 -0.82 13.14 15.20
CA LEU A 353 -0.94 11.68 15.30
C LEU A 353 -0.43 11.04 14.01
N ARG A 354 0.57 10.17 14.10
CA ARG A 354 1.13 9.47 12.93
C ARG A 354 1.47 8.01 13.19
N SER A 355 1.67 7.23 12.14
CA SER A 355 2.37 5.94 12.24
C SER A 355 3.89 6.12 12.41
N THR A 356 4.60 5.04 12.76
CA THR A 356 6.07 5.04 12.98
C THR A 356 6.86 5.57 11.80
N ASN A 357 6.46 5.21 10.57
CA ASN A 357 6.92 5.82 9.32
C ASN A 357 5.72 6.03 8.39
N PRO A 358 5.18 7.27 8.29
CA PRO A 358 3.99 7.54 7.51
C PRO A 358 4.25 7.60 5.99
N ASN A 359 5.50 7.59 5.54
CA ASN A 359 5.85 7.58 4.11
C ASN A 359 5.95 6.16 3.56
N HIS A 360 6.23 5.16 4.40
CA HIS A 360 6.46 3.77 3.98
C HIS A 360 5.15 2.99 3.78
N PRO A 361 4.77 2.59 2.54
CA PRO A 361 3.43 2.07 2.27
C PRO A 361 3.01 0.84 3.10
N ALA A 362 3.95 -0.07 3.39
CA ALA A 362 3.65 -1.25 4.21
C ALA A 362 3.41 -0.91 5.69
N VAL A 363 3.96 0.20 6.20
CA VAL A 363 3.69 0.67 7.57
C VAL A 363 2.30 1.30 7.63
N VAL A 364 1.97 2.16 6.65
CA VAL A 364 0.62 2.72 6.50
C VAL A 364 -0.45 1.64 6.36
N ALA A 365 -0.18 0.59 5.58
CA ALA A 365 -1.08 -0.55 5.41
C ALA A 365 -1.25 -1.40 6.68
N ALA A 366 -0.22 -1.48 7.53
CA ALA A 366 -0.23 -2.25 8.78
C ALA A 366 -0.68 -1.46 10.01
N THR A 367 -0.68 -0.11 9.99
CA THR A 367 -1.21 0.75 11.05
C THR A 367 -2.67 1.11 10.74
N VAL A 368 -3.61 0.31 11.25
CA VAL A 368 -5.02 0.35 10.84
C VAL A 368 -5.92 0.90 11.95
N ILE A 369 -6.71 1.93 11.67
CA ILE A 369 -7.85 2.36 12.48
C ILE A 369 -9.11 1.67 11.95
N SER A 370 -9.74 0.86 12.79
CA SER A 370 -10.94 0.07 12.47
C SER A 370 -11.99 0.28 13.55
N GLY A 371 -12.70 1.41 13.46
CA GLY A 371 -13.60 1.90 14.51
C GLY A 371 -14.74 0.97 14.93
N GLY A 372 -15.30 1.26 16.10
CA GLY A 372 -16.13 0.33 16.89
C GLY A 372 -17.63 0.34 16.57
N GLY A 373 -18.09 1.17 15.62
CA GLY A 373 -19.52 1.36 15.41
C GLY A 373 -19.95 1.89 14.03
N GLN A 374 -21.19 2.37 13.98
CA GLN A 374 -21.81 2.95 12.77
C GLN A 374 -21.46 4.44 12.56
N GLY A 375 -20.62 5.01 13.43
CA GLY A 375 -20.13 6.39 13.33
C GLY A 375 -18.94 6.53 12.38
N PRO A 376 -18.28 7.71 12.38
CA PRO A 376 -17.00 7.89 11.70
C PRO A 376 -15.84 7.33 12.53
N ALA A 377 -14.82 6.76 11.89
CA ALA A 377 -13.62 6.29 12.61
C ALA A 377 -12.80 7.45 13.17
N VAL A 378 -12.68 8.56 12.43
CA VAL A 378 -11.94 9.75 12.86
C VAL A 378 -12.80 11.02 12.73
N PRO A 379 -13.51 11.43 13.80
CA PRO A 379 -14.18 12.73 13.87
C PRO A 379 -13.22 13.88 14.22
N PHE A 380 -13.26 14.93 13.41
CA PHE A 380 -12.73 16.26 13.70
C PHE A 380 -13.93 17.22 13.82
N ALA A 381 -14.43 17.39 15.05
CA ALA A 381 -15.65 18.16 15.34
C ALA A 381 -15.52 19.11 16.55
N GLY A 382 -14.34 19.22 17.16
CA GLY A 382 -14.04 20.17 18.23
C GLY A 382 -13.64 21.57 17.74
N GLY A 383 -13.40 21.74 16.43
CA GLY A 383 -12.94 22.99 15.83
C GLY A 383 -11.43 23.00 15.55
N GLU A 384 -10.90 21.83 15.23
CA GLU A 384 -9.50 21.56 14.91
C GLU A 384 -9.02 22.37 13.69
N ASP A 385 -7.79 22.86 13.71
CA ASP A 385 -7.17 23.59 12.60
C ASP A 385 -6.02 22.81 11.93
N ALA A 386 -5.30 23.43 10.99
CA ALA A 386 -4.27 22.77 10.20
C ALA A 386 -3.06 22.27 11.02
N GLY A 387 -2.89 22.71 12.27
CA GLY A 387 -1.94 22.16 13.24
C GLY A 387 -2.40 20.86 13.90
N CYS A 388 -3.64 20.42 13.64
CA CYS A 388 -4.12 19.08 13.94
C CYS A 388 -3.78 18.17 12.75
N VAL A 389 -2.89 17.19 12.95
CA VAL A 389 -2.32 16.38 11.88
C VAL A 389 -2.62 14.90 12.09
N LEU A 390 -3.14 14.23 11.05
CA LEU A 390 -3.27 12.77 10.97
C LEU A 390 -2.42 12.26 9.81
N SER A 391 -1.45 11.37 10.07
CA SER A 391 -0.50 10.93 9.03
C SER A 391 -0.25 9.43 8.97
N GLY A 392 -0.37 8.84 7.77
CA GLY A 392 0.10 7.48 7.50
C GLY A 392 -0.69 6.35 8.19
N PHE A 393 -2.02 6.45 8.26
CA PHE A 393 -2.91 5.38 8.74
C PHE A 393 -3.77 4.80 7.61
N THR A 394 -4.13 3.52 7.73
CA THR A 394 -5.26 2.93 7.00
C THR A 394 -6.54 3.06 7.82
N ILE A 395 -7.64 3.53 7.22
CA ILE A 395 -8.92 3.80 7.91
C ILE A 395 -10.04 3.07 7.18
N THR A 396 -10.69 2.11 7.85
CA THR A 396 -11.53 1.09 7.18
C THR A 396 -12.69 0.56 8.01
N GLY A 397 -13.69 -0.03 7.33
CA GLY A 397 -14.74 -0.86 7.91
C GLY A 397 -15.92 -0.15 8.59
N VAL A 398 -15.78 1.14 8.90
CA VAL A 398 -16.76 1.97 9.66
C VAL A 398 -17.83 2.60 8.79
N GLY A 399 -18.65 3.51 9.35
CA GLY A 399 -19.57 4.37 8.62
C GLY A 399 -18.84 5.27 7.61
N ALA A 400 -18.39 6.44 8.03
CA ALA A 400 -17.47 7.27 7.24
C ALA A 400 -16.03 7.10 7.75
N GLY A 401 -15.02 7.15 6.87
CA GLY A 401 -13.63 7.04 7.32
C GLY A 401 -13.22 8.23 8.19
N ILE A 402 -13.28 9.43 7.62
CA ILE A 402 -13.01 10.71 8.30
C ILE A 402 -14.26 11.60 8.24
N TYR A 403 -14.53 12.35 9.31
CA TYR A 403 -15.63 13.31 9.38
C TYR A 403 -15.12 14.68 9.86
N CYS A 404 -15.32 15.74 9.08
CA CYS A 404 -14.95 17.12 9.46
C CYS A 404 -16.19 18.00 9.61
N SER A 405 -16.35 18.70 10.74
CA SER A 405 -17.50 19.58 11.00
C SER A 405 -17.06 20.90 11.62
N GLY A 406 -16.93 21.95 10.81
CA GLY A 406 -16.42 23.25 11.24
C GLY A 406 -14.91 23.26 11.54
N SER A 407 -14.19 22.25 11.05
CA SER A 407 -12.77 21.99 11.30
C SER A 407 -11.96 22.03 10.00
N SER A 408 -10.65 22.22 10.11
CA SER A 408 -9.72 22.28 8.97
C SER A 408 -8.41 21.53 9.24
N PRO A 409 -8.45 20.25 9.66
CA PRO A 409 -7.26 19.44 9.95
C PRO A 409 -6.40 19.17 8.70
N THR A 410 -5.17 18.73 8.94
CA THR A 410 -4.23 18.26 7.93
C THR A 410 -4.19 16.73 7.92
N VAL A 411 -4.50 16.10 6.78
CA VAL A 411 -4.50 14.63 6.62
C VAL A 411 -3.49 14.25 5.53
N THR A 412 -2.47 13.46 5.87
CA THR A 412 -1.39 13.12 4.94
C THR A 412 -1.11 11.62 4.85
N ASN A 413 -0.71 11.15 3.66
CA ASN A 413 -0.27 9.77 3.40
C ASN A 413 -1.26 8.65 3.85
N CYS A 414 -2.54 8.95 4.10
CA CYS A 414 -3.51 7.99 4.64
C CYS A 414 -4.21 7.17 3.56
N VAL A 415 -4.65 5.95 3.91
CA VAL A 415 -5.43 5.05 3.06
C VAL A 415 -6.84 4.92 3.62
N ILE A 416 -7.78 5.73 3.12
CA ILE A 416 -9.17 5.76 3.56
C ILE A 416 -10.00 4.85 2.65
N THR A 417 -10.24 3.60 3.10
CA THR A 417 -10.70 2.52 2.23
C THR A 417 -11.85 1.68 2.79
N ARG A 418 -12.69 1.12 1.90
CA ARG A 418 -13.73 0.10 2.23
C ARG A 418 -14.72 0.51 3.34
N ASN A 419 -15.00 1.81 3.51
CA ASN A 419 -15.98 2.31 4.48
C ASN A 419 -17.44 2.21 3.95
N GLN A 420 -18.42 2.11 4.85
CA GLN A 420 -19.84 1.85 4.56
C GLN A 420 -20.61 3.06 4.00
N ALA A 421 -20.05 4.27 4.14
CA ALA A 421 -20.52 5.52 3.58
C ALA A 421 -19.40 6.17 2.74
N ALA A 422 -19.21 7.49 2.82
CA ALA A 422 -18.11 8.16 2.12
C ALA A 422 -16.75 7.87 2.80
N GLY A 423 -15.66 8.00 2.05
CA GLY A 423 -14.31 7.99 2.63
C GLY A 423 -14.12 9.18 3.59
N ILE A 424 -14.38 10.39 3.10
CA ILE A 424 -14.33 11.63 3.90
C ILE A 424 -15.66 12.39 3.77
N GLU A 425 -16.36 12.66 4.88
CA GLU A 425 -17.50 13.58 4.91
C GLU A 425 -17.12 14.95 5.53
N MET A 426 -17.72 16.03 5.01
CA MET A 426 -17.47 17.40 5.44
C MET A 426 -18.75 18.21 5.57
N TYR A 427 -18.85 18.98 6.67
CA TYR A 427 -20.00 19.79 7.05
C TYR A 427 -19.59 21.16 7.59
N GLU A 428 -20.55 22.08 7.66
CA GLU A 428 -20.46 23.36 8.38
C GLU A 428 -19.41 24.39 7.89
N GLY A 429 -18.75 24.14 6.75
CA GLY A 429 -17.70 25.00 6.23
C GLY A 429 -16.29 24.52 6.58
N SER A 430 -16.09 23.21 6.71
CA SER A 430 -14.78 22.58 6.92
C SER A 430 -13.85 22.78 5.73
N ASN A 431 -12.56 23.01 5.98
CA ASN A 431 -11.56 23.29 4.93
C ASN A 431 -10.25 22.52 5.16
N PRO A 432 -10.28 21.18 5.33
CA PRO A 432 -9.08 20.39 5.58
C PRO A 432 -8.11 20.41 4.40
N THR A 433 -6.82 20.23 4.71
CA THR A 433 -5.76 19.96 3.73
C THR A 433 -5.54 18.46 3.66
N ILE A 434 -5.66 17.87 2.47
CA ILE A 434 -5.59 16.42 2.26
C ILE A 434 -4.53 16.14 1.18
N THR A 435 -3.43 15.49 1.56
CA THR A 435 -2.25 15.35 0.70
C THR A 435 -1.74 13.90 0.66
N ASN A 436 -1.27 13.42 -0.50
CA ASN A 436 -0.72 12.06 -0.68
C ASN A 436 -1.66 10.91 -0.26
N CYS A 437 -2.98 11.15 -0.16
CA CYS A 437 -3.92 10.17 0.38
C CYS A 437 -4.51 9.27 -0.72
N LYS A 438 -4.76 7.99 -0.39
CA LYS A 438 -5.56 7.07 -1.19
C LYS A 438 -6.97 6.98 -0.62
N ILE A 439 -7.99 7.34 -1.39
CA ILE A 439 -9.40 7.32 -0.98
C ILE A 439 -10.14 6.35 -1.90
N THR A 440 -10.29 5.09 -1.49
CA THR A 440 -10.71 4.00 -2.39
C THR A 440 -11.83 3.12 -1.86
N LEU A 441 -12.60 2.46 -2.74
CA LEU A 441 -13.55 1.40 -2.38
C LEU A 441 -14.67 1.76 -1.40
N ASN A 442 -14.85 3.04 -1.07
CA ASN A 442 -15.88 3.45 -0.13
C ASN A 442 -17.27 3.26 -0.77
N ALA A 443 -18.26 2.84 0.03
CA ALA A 443 -19.58 2.48 -0.47
C ALA A 443 -20.48 3.69 -0.81
N GLY A 444 -20.03 4.90 -0.47
CA GLY A 444 -20.52 6.18 -0.97
C GLY A 444 -19.49 6.87 -1.89
N PRO A 445 -19.50 8.22 -1.97
CA PRO A 445 -18.46 8.98 -2.66
C PRO A 445 -17.08 8.81 -2.01
N GLY A 446 -15.99 9.08 -2.72
CA GLY A 446 -14.67 9.18 -2.10
C GLY A 446 -14.65 10.31 -1.06
N MET A 447 -15.05 11.51 -1.49
CA MET A 447 -15.20 12.70 -0.64
C MET A 447 -16.58 13.32 -0.82
N LYS A 448 -17.21 13.77 0.27
CA LYS A 448 -18.60 14.27 0.25
C LYS A 448 -18.79 15.50 1.15
N MET A 449 -19.15 16.61 0.54
CA MET A 449 -19.20 17.94 1.15
C MET A 449 -20.64 18.48 1.15
N TRP A 450 -21.27 18.48 2.32
CA TRP A 450 -22.64 18.99 2.46
C TRP A 450 -22.66 20.50 2.74
N PRO A 451 -23.44 21.30 1.98
CA PRO A 451 -23.63 22.71 2.28
C PRO A 451 -24.53 22.88 3.52
N LYS A 452 -24.18 23.82 4.41
CA LYS A 452 -25.00 24.20 5.56
C LYS A 452 -25.83 25.45 5.22
N GLU A 453 -27.13 25.26 5.04
CA GLU A 453 -28.08 26.37 4.86
C GLU A 453 -28.51 26.95 6.22
N SER A 454 -28.40 28.27 6.35
CA SER A 454 -28.86 29.02 7.53
C SER A 454 -29.51 30.33 7.08
N GLY A 455 -30.85 30.34 7.06
CA GLY A 455 -31.66 31.51 6.70
C GLY A 455 -31.54 31.92 5.23
N ARG A 456 -30.63 32.85 4.92
CA ARG A 456 -30.30 33.32 3.55
C ARG A 456 -28.83 33.12 3.20
N THR A 457 -28.09 32.39 4.02
CA THR A 457 -26.66 32.15 3.90
C THR A 457 -26.43 30.65 3.75
N THR A 458 -25.72 30.26 2.70
CA THR A 458 -25.27 28.88 2.49
C THR A 458 -23.76 28.84 2.71
N ILE A 459 -23.33 27.99 3.64
CA ILE A 459 -21.92 27.78 3.97
C ILE A 459 -21.44 26.54 3.20
N TYR A 460 -20.31 26.66 2.50
CA TYR A 460 -19.71 25.59 1.70
C TYR A 460 -18.35 25.20 2.27
N ASN A 461 -18.05 23.90 2.26
CA ASN A 461 -16.74 23.34 2.61
C ASN A 461 -15.74 23.58 1.46
N ARG A 462 -14.48 23.90 1.78
CA ARG A 462 -13.44 24.26 0.80
C ARG A 462 -12.11 23.53 1.09
N PRO A 463 -12.07 22.20 0.97
CA PRO A 463 -10.83 21.46 1.18
C PRO A 463 -9.80 21.77 0.09
N THR A 464 -8.52 21.68 0.46
CA THR A 464 -7.38 21.63 -0.46
C THR A 464 -6.95 20.17 -0.60
N ILE A 465 -6.84 19.69 -1.84
CA ILE A 465 -6.61 18.27 -2.15
C ILE A 465 -5.42 18.19 -3.12
N THR A 466 -4.32 17.54 -2.69
CA THR A 466 -3.08 17.44 -3.48
C THR A 466 -2.52 16.02 -3.51
N ASN A 467 -1.93 15.60 -4.62
CA ASN A 467 -1.22 14.30 -4.75
C ASN A 467 -2.09 13.07 -4.35
N CYS A 468 -3.42 13.18 -4.47
CA CYS A 468 -4.35 12.17 -3.99
C CYS A 468 -4.83 11.23 -5.10
N VAL A 469 -4.99 9.94 -4.76
CA VAL A 469 -5.65 8.93 -5.59
C VAL A 469 -7.06 8.71 -5.06
N ILE A 470 -8.09 9.09 -5.82
CA ILE A 470 -9.50 8.95 -5.42
C ILE A 470 -10.17 7.99 -6.41
N ALA A 471 -10.29 6.71 -6.04
CA ALA A 471 -10.57 5.66 -7.01
C ALA A 471 -11.57 4.58 -6.57
N ALA A 472 -12.34 4.04 -7.51
CA ALA A 472 -13.24 2.91 -7.30
C ALA A 472 -14.25 3.04 -6.15
N ASN A 473 -14.62 4.27 -5.78
CA ASN A 473 -15.69 4.53 -4.82
C ASN A 473 -17.07 4.33 -5.49
N LYS A 474 -18.09 3.91 -4.75
CA LYS A 474 -19.43 3.60 -5.29
C LYS A 474 -20.31 4.84 -5.53
N GLY A 475 -19.85 6.02 -5.14
CA GLY A 475 -20.40 7.32 -5.55
C GLY A 475 -19.53 8.02 -6.61
N PRO A 476 -19.60 9.36 -6.70
CA PRO A 476 -18.58 10.15 -7.38
C PRO A 476 -17.23 10.08 -6.64
N GLY A 477 -16.13 10.43 -7.31
CA GLY A 477 -14.85 10.61 -6.63
C GLY A 477 -14.94 11.72 -5.57
N ILE A 478 -15.35 12.91 -6.00
CA ILE A 478 -15.61 14.07 -5.15
C ILE A 478 -17.04 14.58 -5.38
N SER A 479 -17.77 14.84 -4.30
CA SER A 479 -19.17 15.32 -4.34
C SER A 479 -19.40 16.54 -3.45
N GLY A 480 -19.96 17.61 -4.03
CA GLY A 480 -20.35 18.85 -3.34
C GLY A 480 -19.21 19.85 -3.05
N GLY A 481 -19.50 20.83 -2.20
CA GLY A 481 -18.53 21.83 -1.72
C GLY A 481 -18.04 22.82 -2.78
N VAL A 482 -16.86 23.41 -2.51
CA VAL A 482 -16.04 24.19 -3.46
C VAL A 482 -14.56 23.84 -3.25
N PRO A 483 -14.10 22.66 -3.72
CA PRO A 483 -12.74 22.16 -3.47
C PRO A 483 -11.70 22.83 -4.39
N ALA A 484 -10.46 22.89 -3.89
CA ALA A 484 -9.26 23.15 -4.69
C ALA A 484 -8.46 21.84 -4.84
N ILE A 485 -8.16 21.46 -6.08
CA ILE A 485 -7.57 20.18 -6.44
C ILE A 485 -6.34 20.44 -7.32
N ALA A 486 -5.17 19.92 -6.93
CA ALA A 486 -3.96 19.95 -7.75
C ALA A 486 -3.28 18.57 -7.77
N SER A 487 -2.62 18.19 -8.87
CA SER A 487 -1.85 16.95 -8.98
C SER A 487 -2.60 15.71 -8.45
N CYS A 488 -3.87 15.50 -8.82
CA CYS A 488 -4.67 14.38 -8.31
C CYS A 488 -5.08 13.39 -9.41
N THR A 489 -5.24 12.11 -9.07
CA THR A 489 -5.78 11.09 -9.98
C THR A 489 -7.13 10.61 -9.46
N ILE A 490 -8.21 10.99 -10.16
CA ILE A 490 -9.59 10.70 -9.80
C ILE A 490 -10.17 9.75 -10.85
N VAL A 491 -10.25 8.46 -10.52
CA VAL A 491 -10.27 7.39 -11.54
C VAL A 491 -11.20 6.23 -11.20
N ALA A 492 -11.90 5.70 -12.20
CA ALA A 492 -12.74 4.49 -12.08
C ALA A 492 -13.81 4.52 -10.95
N ASN A 493 -14.25 5.70 -10.51
CA ASN A 493 -15.39 5.80 -9.58
C ASN A 493 -16.71 5.45 -10.30
N LEU A 494 -17.70 4.93 -9.58
CA LEU A 494 -18.94 4.38 -10.15
C LEU A 494 -19.84 5.46 -10.80
N LEU A 495 -19.73 6.70 -10.33
CA LEU A 495 -20.35 7.89 -10.93
C LEU A 495 -19.23 8.88 -11.35
N HIS A 496 -19.58 10.14 -11.64
CA HIS A 496 -18.65 11.20 -12.08
C HIS A 496 -17.35 11.27 -11.25
N GLY A 497 -16.23 11.66 -11.87
CA GLY A 497 -15.01 11.92 -11.11
C GLY A 497 -15.22 13.05 -10.10
N ILE A 498 -15.81 14.16 -10.54
CA ILE A 498 -16.21 15.27 -9.68
C ILE A 498 -17.66 15.68 -10.00
N SER A 499 -18.48 15.88 -8.97
CA SER A 499 -19.79 16.57 -9.06
C SER A 499 -19.85 17.64 -7.97
N SER A 500 -19.64 18.91 -8.33
CA SER A 500 -19.44 20.02 -7.38
C SER A 500 -19.93 21.35 -7.93
N LEU A 501 -20.44 22.24 -7.08
CA LEU A 501 -21.04 23.52 -7.50
C LEU A 501 -20.06 24.39 -8.31
N SER A 502 -18.83 24.52 -7.81
CA SER A 502 -17.70 25.23 -8.41
C SER A 502 -16.42 24.61 -7.84
N LEU A 503 -15.31 24.69 -8.57
CA LEU A 503 -14.05 24.02 -8.21
C LEU A 503 -12.89 24.63 -9.00
N THR A 504 -11.67 24.45 -8.48
CA THR A 504 -10.44 24.63 -9.25
C THR A 504 -9.72 23.29 -9.34
N VAL A 505 -9.39 22.85 -10.55
CA VAL A 505 -8.58 21.65 -10.83
C VAL A 505 -7.35 22.05 -11.62
N ASN A 506 -6.19 21.61 -11.18
CA ASN A 506 -4.90 21.81 -11.83
C ASN A 506 -4.09 20.50 -11.87
N ASN A 507 -3.22 20.33 -12.86
CA ASN A 507 -2.29 19.20 -12.99
C ASN A 507 -2.89 17.78 -12.79
N SER A 508 -4.19 17.57 -13.04
CA SER A 508 -4.91 16.37 -12.56
C SER A 508 -5.38 15.44 -13.66
N LEU A 509 -5.59 14.17 -13.33
CA LEU A 509 -6.10 13.13 -14.23
C LEU A 509 -7.48 12.67 -13.76
N ILE A 510 -8.49 12.85 -14.62
CA ILE A 510 -9.90 12.54 -14.31
C ILE A 510 -10.46 11.66 -15.44
N TYR A 511 -10.42 10.34 -15.22
CA TYR A 511 -10.57 9.34 -16.28
C TYR A 511 -11.30 8.06 -15.81
N TYR A 512 -11.98 7.37 -16.73
CA TYR A 512 -12.70 6.09 -16.51
C TYR A 512 -13.80 6.10 -15.43
N ASN A 513 -14.16 7.27 -14.89
CA ASN A 513 -15.28 7.38 -13.95
C ASN A 513 -16.62 7.13 -14.68
N SER A 514 -17.71 6.97 -13.93
CA SER A 514 -19.03 6.59 -14.47
C SER A 514 -18.99 5.28 -15.27
N ASN A 515 -18.33 4.24 -14.73
CA ASN A 515 -18.09 2.95 -15.39
C ASN A 515 -17.44 3.06 -16.79
N GLY A 516 -16.59 4.06 -17.02
CA GLY A 516 -15.93 4.28 -18.31
C GLY A 516 -16.86 4.66 -19.46
N SER A 517 -18.10 5.10 -19.17
CA SER A 517 -19.02 5.64 -20.18
C SER A 517 -18.58 7.03 -20.66
N ASP A 518 -19.02 7.43 -21.86
CA ASP A 518 -18.80 8.77 -22.45
C ASP A 518 -19.61 9.89 -21.75
N THR A 519 -19.75 9.81 -20.43
CA THR A 519 -20.41 10.82 -19.60
C THR A 519 -19.39 11.79 -19.01
N ALA A 520 -19.83 13.04 -18.79
CA ALA A 520 -18.97 14.11 -18.30
C ALA A 520 -18.26 13.71 -17.00
N GLN A 521 -16.93 13.75 -17.00
CA GLN A 521 -16.11 13.41 -15.84
C GLN A 521 -16.22 14.46 -14.71
N ILE A 522 -16.53 15.71 -15.07
CA ILE A 522 -16.74 16.84 -14.16
C ILE A 522 -18.15 17.38 -14.40
N GLU A 523 -19.01 17.30 -13.39
CA GLU A 523 -20.30 18.00 -13.32
C GLU A 523 -20.13 19.25 -12.44
N SER A 524 -20.22 20.45 -13.03
CA SER A 524 -20.12 21.70 -12.28
C SER A 524 -20.77 22.90 -12.98
N SER A 525 -21.17 23.91 -12.20
CA SER A 525 -21.80 25.13 -12.71
C SER A 525 -20.80 26.25 -13.03
N SER A 526 -19.62 26.23 -12.39
CA SER A 526 -18.54 27.19 -12.60
C SER A 526 -17.17 26.58 -12.21
N PRO A 527 -16.67 25.59 -12.97
CA PRO A 527 -15.34 25.04 -12.77
C PRO A 527 -14.26 25.87 -13.47
N THR A 528 -13.06 25.91 -12.89
CA THR A 528 -11.81 26.24 -13.58
C THR A 528 -10.96 24.98 -13.62
N VAL A 529 -10.49 24.60 -14.81
CA VAL A 529 -9.66 23.39 -15.01
C VAL A 529 -8.50 23.76 -15.92
N THR A 530 -7.27 23.59 -15.47
CA THR A 530 -6.05 23.80 -16.28
C THR A 530 -5.08 22.64 -16.15
N TYR A 531 -4.22 22.47 -17.16
CA TYR A 531 -3.13 21.49 -17.19
C TYR A 531 -3.54 20.06 -16.80
N SER A 532 -4.75 19.65 -17.16
CA SER A 532 -5.37 18.41 -16.67
C SER A 532 -5.86 17.49 -17.79
N GLY A 533 -5.64 16.18 -17.62
CA GLY A 533 -6.15 15.13 -18.49
C GLY A 533 -7.58 14.75 -18.11
N VAL A 534 -8.56 15.05 -18.95
CA VAL A 534 -9.99 14.84 -18.64
C VAL A 534 -10.70 14.12 -19.78
N GLN A 535 -11.20 12.91 -19.53
CA GLN A 535 -11.82 12.06 -20.55
C GLN A 535 -13.01 12.74 -21.24
N GLY A 536 -12.98 12.78 -22.57
CA GLY A 536 -13.98 13.46 -23.41
C GLY A 536 -13.71 14.95 -23.62
N GLY A 537 -12.59 15.45 -23.08
CA GLY A 537 -12.12 16.82 -23.22
C GLY A 537 -12.76 17.80 -22.24
N PHE A 538 -11.97 18.77 -21.77
CA PHE A 538 -12.45 19.86 -20.94
C PHE A 538 -11.80 21.21 -21.32
N PRO A 539 -12.59 22.28 -21.57
CA PRO A 539 -12.04 23.56 -21.99
C PRO A 539 -11.21 24.22 -20.88
N GLY A 540 -9.96 24.56 -21.20
CA GLY A 540 -9.04 25.26 -20.31
C GLY A 540 -7.61 25.24 -20.86
N GLU A 541 -6.74 26.04 -20.27
CA GLU A 541 -5.33 26.11 -20.64
C GLU A 541 -4.62 24.79 -20.30
N GLY A 542 -3.82 24.25 -21.23
CA GLY A 542 -3.03 23.03 -21.00
C GLY A 542 -3.80 21.72 -20.82
N ASN A 543 -5.14 21.72 -20.88
CA ASN A 543 -5.94 20.49 -20.74
C ASN A 543 -5.78 19.58 -21.96
N ILE A 544 -5.80 18.27 -21.73
CA ILE A 544 -5.67 17.24 -22.75
C ILE A 544 -6.75 16.15 -22.62
N ASP A 545 -7.05 15.47 -23.73
CA ASP A 545 -7.94 14.31 -23.80
C ASP A 545 -7.17 13.17 -24.48
N VAL A 546 -6.48 12.39 -23.67
CA VAL A 546 -5.65 11.25 -24.08
C VAL A 546 -5.71 10.19 -22.97
N ASP A 547 -5.76 8.92 -23.36
CA ASP A 547 -5.65 7.80 -22.41
C ASP A 547 -4.39 8.02 -21.55
N PRO A 548 -4.49 8.15 -20.21
CA PRO A 548 -3.32 8.39 -19.38
C PRO A 548 -2.31 7.24 -19.40
N LEU A 549 -2.67 6.09 -19.97
CA LEU A 549 -1.87 4.87 -19.98
C LEU A 549 -1.38 4.55 -18.58
N PHE A 550 -2.33 4.41 -17.63
CA PHE A 550 -2.03 3.87 -16.31
C PHE A 550 -1.43 2.47 -16.42
N ALA A 551 -0.53 2.12 -15.50
CA ALA A 551 0.14 0.84 -15.50
C ALA A 551 -0.84 -0.33 -15.41
N ASP A 552 -1.66 -0.32 -14.36
CA ASP A 552 -2.72 -1.29 -14.11
C ASP A 552 -3.98 -0.57 -13.60
N ARG A 553 -5.14 -0.92 -14.18
CA ARG A 553 -6.44 -0.44 -13.72
C ARG A 553 -6.95 -1.39 -12.64
N ALA A 554 -7.49 -0.85 -11.54
CA ALA A 554 -8.04 -1.66 -10.46
C ALA A 554 -9.31 -2.43 -10.88
N TYR A 555 -9.52 -3.64 -10.36
CA TYR A 555 -10.62 -4.52 -10.76
C TYR A 555 -11.05 -5.48 -9.64
N TRP A 556 -12.25 -6.05 -9.78
CA TRP A 556 -12.65 -7.24 -9.03
C TRP A 556 -12.17 -8.46 -9.82
N ASP A 557 -11.23 -9.22 -9.25
CA ASP A 557 -10.82 -10.53 -9.74
C ASP A 557 -11.90 -11.54 -9.33
N PRO A 558 -12.52 -12.25 -10.28
CA PRO A 558 -13.57 -13.22 -9.99
C PRO A 558 -13.05 -14.58 -9.49
N ASN A 559 -11.80 -14.67 -9.01
CA ASN A 559 -11.18 -15.86 -8.36
C ASN A 559 -11.21 -17.18 -9.18
N GLY A 560 -11.52 -17.11 -10.47
CA GLY A 560 -11.78 -18.28 -11.33
C GLY A 560 -13.22 -18.81 -11.29
N THR A 561 -14.14 -18.10 -10.64
CA THR A 561 -15.56 -18.42 -10.36
C THR A 561 -16.52 -17.32 -10.87
N PRO A 562 -16.58 -16.97 -12.17
CA PRO A 562 -17.28 -15.77 -12.69
C PRO A 562 -18.81 -15.71 -12.51
N ASP A 563 -19.43 -16.75 -11.94
CA ASP A 563 -20.86 -16.81 -11.62
C ASP A 563 -21.15 -16.65 -10.11
N ASP A 564 -20.14 -16.54 -9.24
CA ASP A 564 -20.29 -16.46 -7.77
C ASP A 564 -19.57 -15.24 -7.15
N SER A 565 -20.22 -14.08 -7.17
CA SER A 565 -19.68 -12.81 -6.65
C SER A 565 -19.56 -12.74 -5.11
N HIS A 566 -19.36 -13.87 -4.43
CA HIS A 566 -19.05 -13.96 -2.99
C HIS A 566 -17.58 -14.29 -2.73
N ASP A 567 -16.84 -14.80 -3.72
CA ASP A 567 -15.38 -14.96 -3.64
C ASP A 567 -14.58 -14.06 -4.61
N ASP A 568 -15.28 -13.22 -5.40
CA ASP A 568 -14.74 -12.00 -6.01
C ASP A 568 -13.89 -11.20 -5.00
N PHE A 569 -12.62 -10.93 -5.31
CA PHE A 569 -11.74 -10.08 -4.48
C PHE A 569 -11.23 -8.87 -5.26
N TRP A 570 -10.98 -7.78 -4.55
CA TRP A 570 -10.50 -6.55 -5.20
C TRP A 570 -8.98 -6.50 -5.33
N VAL A 571 -8.52 -6.23 -6.55
CA VAL A 571 -7.14 -5.91 -6.90
C VAL A 571 -7.01 -4.40 -7.06
N ASP A 572 -6.24 -3.76 -6.18
CA ASP A 572 -5.91 -2.33 -6.28
C ASP A 572 -4.98 -2.06 -7.48
N GLY A 573 -5.23 -0.97 -8.20
CA GLY A 573 -4.50 -0.60 -9.42
C GLY A 573 -3.32 0.33 -9.15
N ASP A 574 -2.32 0.29 -10.04
CA ASP A 574 -1.18 1.20 -10.02
C ASP A 574 -1.40 2.32 -11.04
N TYR A 575 -1.84 3.47 -10.54
CA TYR A 575 -2.24 4.64 -11.33
C TYR A 575 -1.07 5.57 -11.70
N ARG A 576 0.16 5.04 -11.73
CA ARG A 576 1.31 5.69 -12.38
C ARG A 576 1.22 5.54 -13.89
N LEU A 577 1.90 6.44 -14.60
CA LEU A 577 1.88 6.52 -16.05
C LEU A 577 2.90 5.55 -16.64
N LYS A 578 2.52 4.83 -17.70
CA LYS A 578 3.46 3.93 -18.38
C LYS A 578 4.62 4.70 -19.00
N SER A 579 5.83 4.15 -18.90
CA SER A 579 7.05 4.74 -19.46
C SER A 579 8.04 3.70 -19.98
N GLN A 580 8.53 3.93 -21.20
CA GLN A 580 9.65 3.18 -21.79
C GLN A 580 11.01 3.52 -21.16
N ALA A 581 11.15 4.67 -20.50
CA ALA A 581 12.33 5.00 -19.70
C ALA A 581 12.29 4.26 -18.36
N GLY A 582 11.15 4.32 -17.69
CA GLY A 582 10.80 3.49 -16.55
C GLY A 582 9.78 4.14 -15.61
N ARG A 583 9.09 3.28 -14.85
CA ARG A 583 8.00 3.63 -13.94
C ARG A 583 8.17 2.88 -12.62
N TRP A 584 7.94 3.56 -11.50
CA TRP A 584 8.11 2.95 -10.17
C TRP A 584 7.01 1.93 -9.83
N ASP A 585 7.36 0.65 -9.67
CA ASP A 585 6.47 -0.35 -9.05
C ASP A 585 6.70 -0.41 -7.53
N SER A 586 5.62 -0.19 -6.78
CA SER A 586 5.64 -0.20 -5.31
C SER A 586 5.54 -1.60 -4.69
N ASN A 587 5.29 -2.65 -5.49
CA ASN A 587 5.20 -4.03 -5.01
C ASN A 587 6.56 -4.73 -5.02
N SER A 588 7.32 -4.59 -6.12
CA SER A 588 8.71 -5.05 -6.20
C SER A 588 9.70 -4.08 -5.54
N GLY A 589 9.38 -2.79 -5.47
CA GLY A 589 10.33 -1.75 -5.08
C GLY A 589 11.37 -1.49 -6.16
N THR A 590 10.97 -1.51 -7.44
CA THR A 590 11.90 -1.36 -8.58
C THR A 590 11.31 -0.51 -9.71
N TRP A 591 12.18 0.00 -10.58
CA TRP A 591 11.79 0.66 -11.82
C TRP A 591 11.50 -0.37 -12.92
N VAL A 592 10.28 -0.36 -13.46
CA VAL A 592 9.81 -1.23 -14.53
C VAL A 592 9.73 -0.44 -15.84
N GLN A 593 10.23 -1.00 -16.95
CA GLN A 593 10.08 -0.40 -18.28
C GLN A 593 8.83 -0.95 -18.98
N ASP A 594 7.92 -0.06 -19.38
CA ASP A 594 6.73 -0.37 -20.16
C ASP A 594 7.00 -0.41 -21.68
N ASP A 595 6.02 -0.91 -22.43
CA ASP A 595 6.04 -0.95 -23.90
C ASP A 595 5.73 0.41 -24.56
N VAL A 596 5.20 1.37 -23.81
CA VAL A 596 4.73 2.68 -24.28
C VAL A 596 4.96 3.77 -23.22
N THR A 597 5.20 5.01 -23.65
CA THR A 597 5.30 6.19 -22.78
C THR A 597 4.01 7.01 -22.89
N SER A 598 3.44 7.40 -21.76
CA SER A 598 2.23 8.23 -21.68
C SER A 598 2.46 9.66 -22.18
N LEU A 599 1.43 10.25 -22.82
CA LEU A 599 1.42 11.68 -23.17
C LEU A 599 0.94 12.58 -22.02
N CYS A 600 0.67 12.00 -20.85
CA CYS A 600 0.48 12.74 -19.60
C CYS A 600 1.83 12.97 -18.85
N ILE A 601 2.93 12.41 -19.37
CA ILE A 601 4.28 12.65 -18.88
C ILE A 601 4.82 13.98 -19.45
N ASP A 602 5.57 14.75 -18.65
CA ASP A 602 6.06 16.12 -18.93
C ASP A 602 4.96 17.13 -19.33
N ALA A 603 3.69 16.80 -19.09
CA ALA A 603 2.53 17.49 -19.69
C ALA A 603 1.84 18.50 -18.75
N GLY A 604 2.22 18.52 -17.47
CA GLY A 604 1.53 19.23 -16.40
C GLY A 604 1.65 20.76 -16.41
N ASP A 605 1.35 21.41 -15.30
CA ASP A 605 1.46 22.87 -15.18
C ASP A 605 2.95 23.29 -15.18
N PRO A 606 3.38 24.21 -16.07
CA PRO A 606 4.79 24.59 -16.20
C PRO A 606 5.32 25.36 -14.98
N ASN A 607 4.42 25.90 -14.15
CA ASN A 607 4.73 26.67 -12.95
C ASN A 607 4.58 25.83 -11.68
N SER A 608 4.31 24.53 -11.79
CA SER A 608 4.26 23.60 -10.66
C SER A 608 5.61 22.95 -10.38
N ASP A 609 5.80 22.63 -9.10
CA ASP A 609 7.05 22.11 -8.54
C ASP A 609 7.36 20.69 -9.04
N TRP A 610 8.38 20.55 -9.89
CA TRP A 610 8.79 19.31 -10.55
C TRP A 610 10.14 18.70 -10.09
N PRO A 611 11.12 19.43 -9.50
CA PRO A 611 12.44 18.87 -9.12
C PRO A 611 12.44 17.64 -8.19
N ALA A 612 11.31 17.27 -7.59
CA ALA A 612 11.16 16.02 -6.86
C ALA A 612 11.01 14.78 -7.77
N GLU A 613 10.79 14.95 -9.07
CA GLU A 613 10.71 13.86 -10.04
C GLU A 613 12.10 13.40 -10.49
N LEU A 614 12.35 12.08 -10.46
CA LEU A 614 13.70 11.55 -10.72
C LEU A 614 14.04 11.55 -12.22
N TRP A 615 15.29 11.86 -12.55
CA TRP A 615 15.81 11.88 -13.92
C TRP A 615 15.56 10.57 -14.69
N PRO A 616 15.21 10.58 -15.99
CA PRO A 616 14.84 11.75 -16.79
C PRO A 616 13.45 12.27 -16.45
N HIS A 617 13.33 13.59 -16.23
CA HIS A 617 12.15 14.27 -15.67
C HIS A 617 11.58 15.37 -16.57
N GLY A 618 12.10 15.55 -17.79
CA GLY A 618 11.65 16.55 -18.78
C GLY A 618 11.84 18.03 -18.44
N GLY A 619 12.03 18.37 -17.15
CA GLY A 619 12.05 19.74 -16.64
C GLY A 619 10.65 20.33 -16.45
N ARG A 620 9.62 19.47 -16.34
CA ARG A 620 8.21 19.85 -16.20
C ARG A 620 7.42 18.72 -15.52
N ILE A 621 6.49 19.09 -14.65
CA ILE A 621 5.74 18.14 -13.82
C ILE A 621 4.90 17.16 -14.67
N ASN A 622 4.81 15.91 -14.22
CA ASN A 622 3.85 14.92 -14.70
C ASN A 622 2.42 15.25 -14.23
N MET A 623 1.40 14.87 -15.00
CA MET A 623 0.00 14.99 -14.55
C MET A 623 -0.39 13.89 -13.54
N GLY A 624 -1.20 14.26 -12.55
CA GLY A 624 -1.86 13.34 -11.62
C GLY A 624 -1.13 13.13 -10.28
N ALA A 625 -1.60 12.14 -9.51
CA ALA A 625 -1.24 11.89 -8.11
C ALA A 625 0.25 11.63 -7.80
N TYR A 626 1.06 11.43 -8.83
CA TYR A 626 2.49 11.11 -8.72
C TYR A 626 3.39 12.18 -9.35
N GLY A 627 2.82 13.23 -9.96
CA GLY A 627 3.59 14.38 -10.42
C GLY A 627 4.16 15.18 -9.25
N GLY A 628 5.39 15.66 -9.39
CA GLY A 628 6.14 16.32 -8.31
C GLY A 628 6.50 15.37 -7.18
N THR A 629 6.79 14.09 -7.48
CA THR A 629 7.20 13.08 -6.48
C THR A 629 8.33 12.17 -6.99
N PRO A 630 9.17 11.60 -6.10
CA PRO A 630 10.15 10.59 -6.51
C PRO A 630 9.52 9.33 -7.14
N GLN A 631 8.26 9.07 -6.83
CA GLN A 631 7.46 7.96 -7.39
C GLN A 631 6.83 8.29 -8.76
N ALA A 632 7.21 9.40 -9.39
CA ALA A 632 6.80 9.79 -10.73
C ALA A 632 7.21 8.79 -11.82
N SER A 633 6.79 9.06 -13.06
CA SER A 633 7.03 8.18 -14.22
C SER A 633 7.98 8.88 -15.17
N MET A 634 9.18 8.32 -15.34
CA MET A 634 10.29 9.01 -16.01
C MET A 634 9.99 9.25 -17.49
N SER A 635 10.53 10.30 -18.07
CA SER A 635 10.24 10.69 -19.46
C SER A 635 11.29 10.20 -20.46
N LEU A 636 11.12 10.50 -21.75
CA LEU A 636 12.12 10.19 -22.79
C LEU A 636 13.12 11.33 -23.03
N SER A 637 13.09 12.34 -22.16
CA SER A 637 14.08 13.43 -22.09
C SER A 637 15.49 12.91 -21.79
N ASN A 638 16.50 13.73 -22.10
CA ASN A 638 17.89 13.55 -21.67
C ASN A 638 18.41 14.86 -21.03
N ASP A 639 17.49 15.66 -20.49
CA ASP A 639 17.72 16.91 -19.77
C ASP A 639 18.01 16.59 -18.30
N GLY A 640 18.94 17.31 -17.66
CA GLY A 640 19.46 16.92 -16.35
C GLY A 640 20.45 15.76 -16.45
N ASP A 641 20.95 15.30 -15.31
CA ASP A 641 21.80 14.10 -15.19
C ASP A 641 21.51 13.43 -13.85
N PRO A 642 21.50 12.09 -13.71
CA PRO A 642 21.12 11.46 -12.45
C PRO A 642 22.10 11.70 -11.29
N ALA A 643 23.27 12.30 -11.54
CA ALA A 643 24.20 12.74 -10.50
C ALA A 643 23.85 14.10 -9.87
N ASP A 644 22.97 14.86 -10.52
CA ASP A 644 22.35 16.09 -10.01
C ASP A 644 21.04 15.67 -9.32
N CYS A 645 21.03 15.84 -8.01
CA CYS A 645 20.00 15.33 -7.09
C CYS A 645 18.97 16.41 -6.72
N ASP A 646 19.34 17.69 -6.77
CA ASP A 646 18.42 18.81 -6.51
C ASP A 646 17.86 19.48 -7.80
N ASN A 647 18.36 19.06 -8.96
CA ASN A 647 18.01 19.48 -10.31
C ASN A 647 18.31 20.97 -10.61
N ASP A 648 19.34 21.55 -9.97
CA ASP A 648 19.81 22.92 -10.27
C ASP A 648 20.77 23.05 -11.47
N TYR A 649 21.05 21.94 -12.15
CA TYR A 649 21.91 21.81 -13.34
C TYR A 649 23.43 21.91 -13.07
N CYS A 650 23.89 21.74 -11.83
CA CYS A 650 25.31 21.50 -11.54
C CYS A 650 25.52 20.45 -10.44
N VAL A 651 26.58 19.63 -10.55
CA VAL A 651 26.89 18.60 -9.53
C VAL A 651 27.84 19.18 -8.47
N ASP A 652 27.32 19.46 -7.29
CA ASP A 652 27.82 20.38 -6.28
C ASP A 652 27.81 19.76 -4.86
N ALA A 653 28.19 20.54 -3.83
CA ALA A 653 28.10 20.15 -2.44
C ALA A 653 26.67 19.82 -1.94
N ARG A 654 25.61 20.26 -2.63
CA ARG A 654 24.21 19.90 -2.30
C ARG A 654 23.86 18.46 -2.64
N ASP A 655 24.25 17.95 -3.81
CA ASP A 655 24.02 16.55 -4.18
C ASP A 655 24.74 15.61 -3.22
N LEU A 656 25.98 15.99 -2.87
CA LEU A 656 26.75 15.27 -1.87
C LEU A 656 26.10 15.35 -0.48
N LEU A 657 25.42 16.44 -0.13
CA LEU A 657 24.63 16.53 1.10
C LEU A 657 23.41 15.61 1.04
N MET A 658 22.61 15.63 -0.03
CA MET A 658 21.45 14.74 -0.20
C MET A 658 21.87 13.26 -0.15
N LEU A 659 22.97 12.89 -0.81
CA LEU A 659 23.55 11.55 -0.75
C LEU A 659 24.06 11.18 0.65
N CYS A 660 24.58 12.14 1.42
CA CYS A 660 24.99 11.92 2.81
C CYS A 660 23.79 11.80 3.77
N GLU A 661 22.71 12.56 3.55
CA GLU A 661 21.48 12.52 4.35
C GLU A 661 20.69 11.23 4.11
N ASN A 662 20.72 10.70 2.90
CA ASN A 662 20.13 9.41 2.53
C ASN A 662 21.09 8.21 2.69
N TRP A 663 22.29 8.39 3.26
CA TRP A 663 23.34 7.35 3.23
C TRP A 663 22.92 6.04 3.91
N LEU A 664 23.04 4.91 3.19
CA LEU A 664 22.54 3.58 3.56
C LEU A 664 21.00 3.50 3.75
N SER A 665 20.24 4.50 3.28
CA SER A 665 18.78 4.43 3.21
C SER A 665 18.32 3.32 2.26
N LYS A 666 17.12 2.84 2.54
CA LYS A 666 16.34 1.90 1.70
C LYS A 666 14.89 2.39 1.54
N GLU A 667 14.68 3.68 1.70
CA GLU A 667 13.37 4.31 1.48
C GLU A 667 13.11 4.52 -0.02
N LEU A 668 11.83 4.51 -0.40
CA LEU A 668 11.41 4.11 -1.75
C LEU A 668 10.67 5.21 -2.54
N PRO A 669 11.22 5.67 -3.68
CA PRO A 669 12.63 5.83 -4.03
C PRO A 669 13.14 7.22 -3.62
N THR A 670 14.42 7.51 -3.86
CA THR A 670 15.08 8.80 -3.55
C THR A 670 16.04 9.21 -4.67
N ALA A 671 16.28 10.51 -4.86
CA ALA A 671 17.21 11.02 -5.88
C ALA A 671 18.67 10.60 -5.62
N ALA A 672 19.02 10.37 -4.33
CA ALA A 672 20.33 9.89 -3.92
C ALA A 672 20.62 8.43 -4.32
N ASP A 673 19.61 7.65 -4.72
CA ASP A 673 19.76 6.32 -5.34
C ASP A 673 19.99 6.53 -6.85
N ILE A 674 21.20 7.01 -7.17
CA ILE A 674 21.62 7.43 -8.50
C ILE A 674 21.66 6.22 -9.44
N ASN A 675 22.08 5.07 -8.93
CA ASN A 675 22.24 3.83 -9.69
C ASN A 675 20.92 3.01 -9.83
N ARG A 676 19.99 3.17 -8.88
CA ARG A 676 18.65 2.55 -8.80
C ARG A 676 18.64 1.05 -8.49
N ASP A 677 19.59 0.59 -7.69
CA ASP A 677 19.64 -0.75 -7.12
C ASP A 677 18.89 -0.89 -5.78
N GLY A 678 18.42 0.24 -5.21
CA GLY A 678 17.57 0.27 -4.02
C GLY A 678 18.30 0.51 -2.70
N ALA A 679 19.56 0.96 -2.73
CA ALA A 679 20.31 1.41 -1.55
C ALA A 679 21.33 2.50 -1.91
N VAL A 680 21.28 3.62 -1.19
CA VAL A 680 22.25 4.73 -1.36
C VAL A 680 23.61 4.34 -0.78
N ASP A 681 24.60 4.07 -1.64
CA ASP A 681 25.88 3.49 -1.24
C ASP A 681 27.12 4.05 -2.01
N PHE A 682 28.28 3.39 -1.88
CA PHE A 682 29.51 3.81 -2.56
C PHE A 682 29.43 3.76 -4.09
N CYS A 683 28.48 3.03 -4.68
CA CYS A 683 28.19 3.04 -6.10
C CYS A 683 27.63 4.38 -6.56
N ASP A 684 26.67 4.96 -5.85
CA ASP A 684 26.10 6.29 -6.14
C ASP A 684 27.14 7.38 -5.94
N TYR A 685 27.89 7.31 -4.84
CA TYR A 685 29.03 8.21 -4.60
C TYR A 685 30.07 8.12 -5.73
N SER A 686 30.29 6.92 -6.28
CA SER A 686 31.17 6.72 -7.43
C SER A 686 30.58 7.26 -8.75
N LEU A 687 29.26 7.43 -8.88
CA LEU A 687 28.63 8.07 -10.04
C LEU A 687 28.67 9.59 -9.91
N LEU A 688 28.23 10.13 -8.77
CA LEU A 688 28.28 11.56 -8.43
C LEU A 688 29.69 12.13 -8.63
N THR A 689 30.72 11.44 -8.14
CA THR A 689 32.11 11.88 -8.29
C THR A 689 32.66 11.81 -9.73
N THR A 690 31.96 11.21 -10.70
CA THR A 690 32.32 11.36 -12.13
C THR A 690 31.88 12.71 -12.71
N LYS A 691 30.87 13.35 -12.11
CA LYS A 691 30.26 14.60 -12.59
C LYS A 691 30.59 15.82 -11.75
N TRP A 692 31.14 15.63 -10.55
CA TRP A 692 31.58 16.67 -9.62
C TRP A 692 32.15 17.94 -10.29
N LEU A 693 31.50 19.08 -10.01
CA LEU A 693 31.80 20.43 -10.51
C LEU A 693 31.79 20.52 -12.05
N GLN A 694 30.82 19.89 -12.68
CA GLN A 694 30.47 20.08 -14.09
C GLN A 694 29.08 20.69 -14.21
N ASP A 695 28.96 21.72 -15.05
CA ASP A 695 27.67 22.28 -15.47
C ASP A 695 26.97 21.27 -16.40
N ILE A 696 25.68 21.01 -16.19
CA ILE A 696 24.90 20.07 -16.97
C ILE A 696 24.22 20.82 -18.13
N PRO A 697 24.41 20.41 -19.39
CA PRO A 697 23.77 21.06 -20.52
C PRO A 697 22.24 20.91 -20.48
N LYS A 698 21.52 21.99 -20.18
CA LYS A 698 20.07 22.08 -20.39
C LYS A 698 19.77 21.81 -21.87
N LEU A 699 19.06 20.72 -22.17
CA LEU A 699 19.07 20.15 -23.51
C LEU A 699 18.43 21.12 -24.51
N GLY A 700 18.95 21.08 -25.74
CA GLY A 700 18.49 21.97 -26.80
C GLY A 700 19.22 23.31 -26.87
N LEU A 701 19.75 23.90 -25.80
CA LEU A 701 20.49 25.16 -25.89
C LEU A 701 21.85 24.97 -26.62
N VAL A 702 22.23 25.91 -27.48
CA VAL A 702 23.41 25.80 -28.39
C VAL A 702 24.35 27.00 -28.28
N ALA A 703 23.79 28.19 -28.09
CA ALA A 703 24.53 29.39 -27.80
C ALA A 703 23.66 30.34 -26.97
N HIS A 704 24.26 31.02 -26.00
CA HIS A 704 23.60 32.01 -25.14
C HIS A 704 24.56 33.15 -24.86
N TRP A 705 24.39 34.26 -25.58
CA TRP A 705 25.11 35.51 -25.31
C TRP A 705 24.20 36.42 -24.50
N LYS A 706 24.40 36.48 -23.18
CA LYS A 706 23.62 37.35 -22.29
C LYS A 706 23.82 38.83 -22.59
N LEU A 707 25.08 39.21 -22.87
CA LEU A 707 25.55 40.59 -23.12
C LEU A 707 25.74 41.45 -21.85
N ASP A 708 25.98 40.78 -20.72
CA ASP A 708 26.27 41.34 -19.39
C ASP A 708 27.70 41.90 -19.22
N GLU A 709 28.57 41.73 -20.21
CA GLU A 709 29.96 42.19 -20.10
C GLU A 709 30.04 43.70 -19.90
N THR A 710 30.99 44.18 -19.09
CA THR A 710 31.12 45.61 -18.73
C THR A 710 32.31 46.30 -19.41
N ASP A 711 33.23 45.54 -20.00
CA ASP A 711 34.37 46.01 -20.81
C ASP A 711 34.81 44.89 -21.77
N GLY A 712 35.64 45.21 -22.76
CA GLY A 712 36.21 44.24 -23.71
C GLY A 712 35.45 44.14 -25.04
N GLN A 713 35.83 43.12 -25.83
CA GLN A 713 35.36 42.91 -27.21
C GLN A 713 34.88 41.46 -27.46
N VAL A 714 34.58 40.72 -26.40
CA VAL A 714 34.03 39.35 -26.46
C VAL A 714 32.67 39.38 -25.78
N ALA A 715 31.67 38.80 -26.42
CA ALA A 715 30.44 38.34 -25.79
C ALA A 715 30.61 36.83 -25.59
N TYR A 716 30.63 36.36 -24.34
CA TYR A 716 30.85 34.95 -24.03
C TYR A 716 29.58 34.14 -24.27
N ASP A 717 29.77 32.91 -24.74
CA ASP A 717 28.68 31.95 -24.92
C ASP A 717 28.49 31.12 -23.64
N SER A 718 27.52 31.50 -22.80
CA SER A 718 27.25 30.81 -21.52
C SER A 718 26.55 29.46 -21.67
N ALA A 719 26.35 28.96 -22.89
CA ALA A 719 25.73 27.66 -23.16
C ALA A 719 26.55 26.76 -24.10
N GLY A 720 27.78 27.15 -24.45
CA GLY A 720 28.53 26.46 -25.50
C GLY A 720 29.96 26.96 -25.66
N THR A 721 30.42 27.00 -26.91
CA THR A 721 31.78 27.42 -27.27
C THR A 721 31.78 28.39 -28.46
N ASN A 722 30.71 29.16 -28.62
CA ASN A 722 30.49 30.06 -29.75
C ASN A 722 30.74 31.54 -29.36
N ASP A 723 31.73 31.79 -28.51
CA ASP A 723 32.17 33.14 -28.11
C ASP A 723 32.25 34.10 -29.31
N ALA A 724 31.58 35.24 -29.19
CA ALA A 724 31.33 36.14 -30.30
C ALA A 724 32.14 37.44 -30.16
N THR A 725 32.71 37.95 -31.27
CA THR A 725 33.55 39.16 -31.25
C THR A 725 32.72 40.42 -31.49
N VAL A 726 32.75 41.35 -30.55
CA VAL A 726 32.03 42.64 -30.60
C VAL A 726 32.87 43.70 -31.31
N HIS A 727 32.32 44.28 -32.39
CA HIS A 727 32.97 45.32 -33.18
C HIS A 727 32.23 46.64 -33.08
N ASN A 728 32.88 47.69 -32.55
CA ASN A 728 32.35 49.06 -32.39
C ASN A 728 31.06 49.14 -31.56
N GLY A 729 30.85 48.20 -30.63
CA GLY A 729 29.73 48.21 -29.69
C GLY A 729 30.11 48.83 -28.36
N THR A 730 29.09 49.16 -27.56
CA THR A 730 29.26 49.68 -26.20
C THR A 730 28.31 48.93 -25.27
N TRP A 731 28.85 48.37 -24.19
CA TRP A 731 28.07 47.73 -23.14
C TRP A 731 27.21 48.73 -22.37
N THR A 732 26.00 48.34 -21.95
CA THR A 732 25.01 49.23 -21.36
C THR A 732 23.97 48.44 -20.55
N GLU A 733 23.06 49.14 -19.86
CA GLU A 733 21.94 48.56 -19.08
C GLU A 733 20.87 47.94 -20.01
N GLY A 734 20.37 46.75 -19.67
CA GLY A 734 19.54 45.91 -20.53
C GLY A 734 18.02 45.96 -20.32
N LYS A 735 17.38 44.82 -20.61
CA LYS A 735 16.11 44.37 -20.04
C LYS A 735 16.38 43.38 -18.92
N VAL A 736 17.36 42.49 -19.09
CA VAL A 736 17.94 41.62 -18.06
C VAL A 736 19.38 42.08 -17.87
N ASP A 737 19.75 42.57 -16.68
CA ASP A 737 21.08 43.10 -16.34
C ASP A 737 21.75 43.98 -17.44
N GLY A 738 22.61 43.41 -18.30
CA GLY A 738 23.34 44.11 -19.35
C GLY A 738 22.72 44.09 -20.75
N ALA A 739 23.36 44.75 -21.71
CA ALA A 739 22.98 44.75 -23.11
C ALA A 739 24.09 45.36 -23.98
N LEU A 740 24.02 45.10 -25.29
CA LEU A 740 24.89 45.71 -26.27
C LEU A 740 24.20 46.86 -27.04
N GLN A 741 24.78 48.06 -26.98
CA GLN A 741 24.37 49.21 -27.78
C GLN A 741 24.90 49.11 -29.23
N LEU A 742 23.99 49.22 -30.20
CA LEU A 742 24.25 49.12 -31.63
C LEU A 742 23.97 50.46 -32.32
N ASN A 743 24.92 50.99 -33.10
CA ASN A 743 24.90 52.40 -33.55
C ASN A 743 24.25 52.69 -34.91
N GLY A 744 23.67 51.70 -35.58
CA GLY A 744 23.03 51.89 -36.90
C GLY A 744 23.95 52.14 -38.08
N PHE A 745 25.27 52.10 -37.92
CA PHE A 745 26.26 52.47 -38.94
C PHE A 745 27.40 51.45 -39.13
N ASN A 746 28.05 51.00 -38.06
CA ASN A 746 29.17 50.05 -38.12
C ASN A 746 29.35 49.14 -36.89
N THR A 747 28.41 49.13 -35.95
CA THR A 747 28.40 48.16 -34.84
C THR A 747 27.84 46.81 -35.27
N TYR A 748 28.58 45.73 -35.01
CA TYR A 748 28.13 44.36 -35.22
C TYR A 748 28.80 43.37 -34.27
N VAL A 749 28.21 42.18 -34.10
CA VAL A 749 28.82 41.05 -33.38
C VAL A 749 29.05 39.91 -34.36
N ASP A 750 30.25 39.33 -34.34
CA ASP A 750 30.62 38.16 -35.14
C ASP A 750 30.55 36.89 -34.30
N CYS A 751 29.51 36.09 -34.51
CA CYS A 751 29.33 34.79 -33.86
C CYS A 751 30.02 33.64 -34.61
N GLY A 752 30.90 33.97 -35.57
CA GLY A 752 31.68 32.98 -36.31
C GLY A 752 30.86 32.16 -37.32
N GLN A 753 31.37 30.96 -37.64
CA GLN A 753 30.89 30.12 -38.76
C GLN A 753 30.50 28.69 -38.35
N SER A 754 30.33 28.40 -37.06
CA SER A 754 29.98 27.06 -36.59
C SER A 754 28.68 26.55 -37.25
N GLN A 755 28.60 25.25 -37.53
CA GLN A 755 27.40 24.61 -38.07
C GLN A 755 26.31 24.46 -36.98
N THR A 756 26.69 24.38 -35.71
CA THR A 756 25.76 24.28 -34.56
C THR A 756 24.77 25.45 -34.54
N LEU A 757 25.24 26.65 -34.84
CA LEU A 757 24.48 27.89 -34.96
C LEU A 757 23.48 27.92 -36.15
N GLY A 758 23.35 26.83 -36.92
CA GLY A 758 22.34 26.67 -37.95
C GLY A 758 21.74 25.27 -38.01
N PRO A 759 21.18 24.73 -36.91
CA PRO A 759 20.61 23.38 -36.89
C PRO A 759 19.30 23.33 -37.70
N LYS A 760 18.87 22.13 -38.11
CA LYS A 760 17.74 21.94 -39.06
C LYS A 760 16.42 22.47 -38.51
N GLN A 761 16.08 22.01 -37.31
CA GLN A 761 15.09 22.60 -36.42
C GLN A 761 15.86 23.50 -35.43
N MET A 762 15.25 24.59 -34.97
CA MET A 762 15.90 25.53 -34.05
C MET A 762 14.93 26.54 -33.43
N THR A 763 15.35 27.21 -32.36
CA THR A 763 14.76 28.46 -31.89
C THR A 763 15.83 29.55 -31.86
N LEU A 764 15.44 30.77 -32.19
CA LEU A 764 16.18 32.02 -31.94
C LEU A 764 15.37 32.85 -30.95
N ALA A 765 15.97 33.34 -29.86
CA ALA A 765 15.35 34.30 -28.95
C ALA A 765 16.28 35.50 -28.69
N MET A 766 15.70 36.68 -28.46
CA MET A 766 16.43 37.91 -28.10
C MET A 766 15.48 39.02 -27.64
N TRP A 767 15.97 39.90 -26.76
CA TRP A 767 15.30 41.16 -26.45
C TRP A 767 15.83 42.29 -27.34
N LEU A 768 14.91 43.11 -27.87
CA LEU A 768 15.21 44.20 -28.79
C LEU A 768 14.66 45.53 -28.29
N ARG A 769 15.47 46.60 -28.36
CA ARG A 769 15.03 47.97 -28.09
C ARG A 769 15.44 48.92 -29.23
N PRO A 770 14.59 49.11 -30.25
CA PRO A 770 14.89 49.97 -31.40
C PRO A 770 14.97 51.45 -31.00
N GLU A 771 15.99 52.19 -31.47
CA GLU A 771 16.16 53.62 -31.12
C GLU A 771 16.03 54.57 -32.31
N HIS A 772 15.89 54.06 -33.54
CA HIS A 772 15.84 54.90 -34.75
C HIS A 772 15.02 54.32 -35.91
N MET A 773 14.08 55.10 -36.45
CA MET A 773 13.34 54.76 -37.68
C MET A 773 14.10 55.19 -38.92
N GLY A 774 14.50 54.25 -39.78
CA GLY A 774 15.28 54.60 -40.99
C GLY A 774 15.55 53.43 -41.93
N GLY A 775 14.50 52.99 -42.63
CA GLY A 775 14.54 51.87 -43.58
C GLY A 775 14.61 50.51 -42.88
N MET A 776 14.52 49.43 -43.68
CA MET A 776 14.72 48.06 -43.20
C MET A 776 16.15 47.86 -42.68
N ARG A 777 16.30 47.23 -41.51
CA ARG A 777 17.58 46.96 -40.82
C ARG A 777 17.71 45.50 -40.42
N TYR A 778 18.90 44.92 -40.52
CA TYR A 778 19.15 43.53 -40.11
C TYR A 778 19.43 43.45 -38.61
N ILE A 779 18.60 42.70 -37.89
CA ILE A 779 18.82 42.36 -36.47
C ILE A 779 19.87 41.26 -36.39
N LEU A 780 19.73 40.22 -37.22
CA LEU A 780 20.63 39.06 -37.25
C LEU A 780 20.59 38.40 -38.63
N SER A 781 21.71 37.86 -39.09
CA SER A 781 21.78 37.11 -40.35
C SER A 781 22.77 35.95 -40.28
N ARG A 782 22.39 34.79 -40.83
CA ARG A 782 23.30 33.67 -41.09
C ARG A 782 23.36 33.38 -42.58
N ALA A 783 24.48 33.70 -43.23
CA ALA A 783 24.62 33.62 -44.69
C ALA A 783 26.07 33.49 -45.17
N ASN A 784 26.25 33.17 -46.45
CA ASN A 784 27.56 33.12 -47.12
C ASN A 784 27.72 34.23 -48.17
N LYS A 785 28.76 35.05 -48.01
CA LYS A 785 29.07 36.23 -48.84
C LYS A 785 29.47 35.91 -50.29
N SER A 786 29.84 34.66 -50.55
CA SER A 786 30.37 34.22 -51.85
C SER A 786 29.30 33.64 -52.79
N ALA A 787 28.04 33.54 -52.34
CA ALA A 787 27.01 32.76 -53.03
C ALA A 787 25.62 33.42 -53.08
N ASP A 788 25.39 34.53 -52.37
CA ASP A 788 24.04 35.12 -52.13
C ASP A 788 23.03 34.11 -51.54
N VAL A 789 23.52 33.18 -50.72
CA VAL A 789 22.72 32.13 -50.03
C VAL A 789 22.73 32.37 -48.52
N MET A 790 21.54 32.35 -47.91
CA MET A 790 21.31 32.42 -46.47
C MET A 790 20.76 31.11 -45.89
N ASP A 791 20.94 30.92 -44.58
CA ASP A 791 20.20 29.93 -43.78
C ASP A 791 18.96 30.58 -43.17
N TYR A 792 19.14 31.74 -42.52
CA TYR A 792 18.07 32.55 -41.94
C TYR A 792 18.50 34.01 -41.82
N ILE A 793 17.52 34.92 -41.79
CA ILE A 793 17.69 36.36 -41.59
C ILE A 793 16.51 36.87 -40.75
N LEU A 794 16.81 37.68 -39.72
CA LEU A 794 15.81 38.46 -38.97
C LEU A 794 16.09 39.96 -39.17
N SER A 795 15.05 40.71 -39.49
CA SER A 795 15.17 42.14 -39.80
C SER A 795 13.96 42.94 -39.36
N ARG A 796 14.17 44.21 -39.00
CA ARG A 796 13.11 45.16 -38.64
C ARG A 796 12.80 46.05 -39.84
N GLN A 797 11.52 46.20 -40.16
CA GLN A 797 11.03 47.00 -41.28
C GLN A 797 10.93 48.50 -40.95
N LEU A 798 10.55 49.29 -41.96
CA LEU A 798 10.44 50.75 -41.86
C LEU A 798 9.43 51.20 -40.78
N THR A 799 8.33 50.47 -40.64
CA THR A 799 7.19 50.80 -39.76
C THR A 799 7.24 50.13 -38.38
N GLY A 800 8.04 49.07 -38.23
CA GLY A 800 8.38 48.45 -36.94
C GLY A 800 8.12 46.95 -36.87
N GLU A 801 7.47 46.41 -37.89
CA GLU A 801 7.28 44.97 -38.11
C GLU A 801 8.64 44.27 -38.25
N LEU A 802 8.63 42.96 -38.04
CA LEU A 802 9.76 42.08 -38.22
C LEU A 802 9.55 41.25 -39.48
N GLU A 803 10.57 41.14 -40.31
CA GLU A 803 10.65 40.20 -41.42
C GLU A 803 11.67 39.12 -41.07
N PHE A 804 11.20 37.88 -40.95
CA PHE A 804 12.04 36.69 -40.84
C PHE A 804 12.01 35.92 -42.16
N ALA A 805 13.18 35.60 -42.71
CA ALA A 805 13.33 34.83 -43.94
C ALA A 805 14.22 33.60 -43.72
N VAL A 806 13.76 32.42 -44.15
CA VAL A 806 14.47 31.13 -44.00
C VAL A 806 14.83 30.53 -45.36
N GLY A 807 16.10 30.16 -45.52
CA GLY A 807 16.67 29.67 -46.78
C GLY A 807 16.45 28.17 -47.01
N GLN A 808 15.68 27.85 -48.05
CA GLN A 808 15.30 26.49 -48.43
C GLN A 808 16.34 25.80 -49.34
N LEU A 809 16.13 24.52 -49.67
CA LEU A 809 16.98 23.76 -50.60
C LEU A 809 16.35 23.71 -52.00
N GLY A 810 16.85 24.54 -52.92
CA GLY A 810 16.42 24.53 -54.34
C GLY A 810 15.19 25.39 -54.66
N SER A 811 14.70 26.16 -53.69
CA SER A 811 13.58 27.10 -53.78
C SER A 811 13.96 28.46 -53.21
N ASP A 812 13.18 29.49 -53.56
CA ASP A 812 13.20 30.80 -52.90
C ASP A 812 12.93 30.67 -51.37
N PRO A 813 13.37 31.64 -50.55
CA PRO A 813 13.12 31.61 -49.11
C PRO A 813 11.62 31.65 -48.78
N ALA A 814 11.24 31.03 -47.66
CA ALA A 814 9.98 31.39 -47.01
C ALA A 814 10.21 32.67 -46.17
N THR A 815 9.25 33.60 -46.23
CA THR A 815 9.31 34.86 -45.49
C THR A 815 8.04 35.03 -44.66
N ILE A 816 8.21 35.41 -43.39
CA ILE A 816 7.16 35.81 -42.45
C ILE A 816 7.33 37.31 -42.20
N ILE A 817 6.22 38.06 -42.20
CA ILE A 817 6.17 39.45 -41.75
C ILE A 817 5.16 39.52 -40.61
N THR A 818 5.57 40.06 -39.46
CA THR A 818 4.73 40.20 -38.25
C THR A 818 3.65 41.28 -38.44
N THR A 819 2.54 41.18 -37.70
CA THR A 819 1.52 42.24 -37.62
C THR A 819 1.76 43.17 -36.43
N ALA A 820 2.33 42.64 -35.35
CA ALA A 820 2.92 43.37 -34.25
C ALA A 820 4.18 44.13 -34.71
N GLN A 821 4.38 45.29 -34.09
CA GLN A 821 5.52 46.16 -34.30
C GLN A 821 6.36 46.21 -33.03
N THR A 822 7.69 46.33 -33.19
CA THR A 822 8.63 46.62 -32.11
C THR A 822 8.75 48.14 -31.95
N PRO A 823 8.23 48.78 -30.89
CA PRO A 823 8.16 50.24 -30.80
C PRO A 823 9.53 50.91 -30.63
N LEU A 824 9.60 52.24 -30.71
CA LEU A 824 10.85 52.97 -30.43
C LEU A 824 11.03 53.16 -28.93
N GLY A 825 12.22 52.85 -28.41
CA GLY A 825 12.60 53.11 -27.01
C GLY A 825 11.94 52.18 -25.99
N GLU A 826 11.17 51.20 -26.44
CA GLU A 826 10.54 50.14 -25.65
C GLU A 826 11.24 48.81 -25.93
N TRP A 827 11.31 47.93 -24.93
CA TRP A 827 11.81 46.56 -25.10
C TRP A 827 10.73 45.69 -25.76
N SER A 828 11.13 44.74 -26.59
CA SER A 828 10.27 43.71 -27.14
C SER A 828 11.03 42.40 -27.24
N HIS A 829 10.47 41.32 -26.69
CA HIS A 829 11.03 39.98 -26.83
C HIS A 829 10.60 39.39 -28.17
N VAL A 830 11.56 38.82 -28.90
CA VAL A 830 11.33 38.25 -30.23
C VAL A 830 11.86 36.83 -30.25
N VAL A 831 10.97 35.87 -30.55
CA VAL A 831 11.32 34.46 -30.67
C VAL A 831 10.91 33.92 -32.03
N VAL A 832 11.76 33.10 -32.64
CA VAL A 832 11.47 32.43 -33.92
C VAL A 832 11.75 30.94 -33.77
N CYS A 833 10.71 30.12 -33.85
CA CYS A 833 10.79 28.66 -33.75
C CYS A 833 10.67 28.03 -35.14
N LEU A 834 11.52 27.05 -35.44
CA LEU A 834 11.65 26.36 -36.73
C LEU A 834 11.57 24.86 -36.47
N ASN A 835 10.41 24.23 -36.71
CA ASN A 835 10.16 22.83 -36.33
C ASN A 835 10.68 21.79 -37.34
N GLY A 836 11.44 22.22 -38.35
CA GLY A 836 11.96 21.38 -39.43
C GLY A 836 11.17 21.48 -40.75
N SER A 837 9.90 21.90 -40.70
CA SER A 837 9.04 22.10 -41.89
C SER A 837 8.20 23.38 -41.89
N ALA A 838 8.09 24.07 -40.76
CA ALA A 838 7.40 25.36 -40.64
C ALA A 838 8.13 26.25 -39.63
N ALA A 839 8.07 27.56 -39.87
CA ALA A 839 8.59 28.59 -38.98
C ALA A 839 7.43 29.38 -38.36
N THR A 840 7.57 29.77 -37.10
CA THR A 840 6.63 30.64 -36.37
C THR A 840 7.42 31.75 -35.68
N VAL A 841 6.97 33.00 -35.83
CA VAL A 841 7.51 34.18 -35.14
C VAL A 841 6.56 34.57 -34.01
N TYR A 842 7.14 34.87 -32.85
CA TYR A 842 6.46 35.36 -31.66
C TYR A 842 7.01 36.73 -31.26
N VAL A 843 6.13 37.59 -30.75
CA VAL A 843 6.48 38.91 -30.19
C VAL A 843 5.85 39.02 -28.81
N ASN A 844 6.65 39.30 -27.78
CA ASN A 844 6.21 39.39 -26.37
C ASN A 844 5.37 38.17 -25.94
N GLY A 845 5.90 36.96 -26.19
CA GLY A 845 5.25 35.67 -25.90
C GLY A 845 4.14 35.25 -26.88
N GLN A 846 3.57 36.17 -27.67
CA GLN A 846 2.40 35.88 -28.52
C GLN A 846 2.78 35.51 -29.96
N PRO A 847 2.18 34.45 -30.56
CA PRO A 847 2.44 34.06 -31.94
C PRO A 847 1.81 35.05 -32.93
N ASP A 848 2.60 35.57 -33.88
CA ASP A 848 2.19 36.67 -34.77
C ASP A 848 2.64 36.49 -36.23
N GLY A 849 3.04 35.28 -36.61
CA GLY A 849 3.18 34.91 -38.01
C GLY A 849 3.79 33.52 -38.19
N SER A 850 3.40 32.80 -39.24
CA SER A 850 3.99 31.51 -39.59
C SER A 850 4.07 31.28 -41.10
N ALA A 851 4.98 30.41 -41.52
CA ALA A 851 5.12 29.97 -42.91
C ALA A 851 5.75 28.57 -42.99
N ASP A 852 5.20 27.73 -43.87
CA ASP A 852 5.79 26.44 -44.24
C ASP A 852 7.09 26.66 -45.05
N TYR A 853 8.08 25.78 -44.86
CA TYR A 853 9.33 25.79 -45.61
C TYR A 853 9.80 24.37 -46.00
N GLY A 854 10.33 24.24 -47.22
CA GLY A 854 10.86 22.96 -47.72
C GLY A 854 12.12 22.48 -46.96
N PRO A 855 12.48 21.18 -47.08
CA PRO A 855 13.48 20.54 -46.24
C PRO A 855 14.81 21.29 -46.19
N ARG A 856 15.20 21.72 -44.98
CA ARG A 856 16.42 22.49 -44.70
C ARG A 856 17.59 21.59 -44.31
N VAL A 857 18.80 21.99 -44.72
CA VAL A 857 20.07 21.34 -44.38
C VAL A 857 20.96 22.37 -43.68
N ALA A 858 21.63 21.98 -42.60
CA ALA A 858 22.55 22.85 -41.87
C ALA A 858 23.81 23.12 -42.71
N ARG A 859 24.12 24.38 -43.02
CA ARG A 859 25.17 24.75 -43.99
C ARG A 859 26.45 25.19 -43.30
N GLU A 860 27.57 24.62 -43.74
CA GLU A 860 28.93 24.97 -43.29
C GLU A 860 29.41 26.29 -43.90
N GLY A 861 30.33 26.99 -43.21
CA GLY A 861 30.93 28.24 -43.69
C GLY A 861 29.98 29.45 -43.74
N HIS A 862 28.71 29.27 -43.39
CA HIS A 862 27.75 30.36 -43.20
C HIS A 862 28.09 31.11 -41.91
N ARG A 863 28.35 32.42 -42.01
CA ARG A 863 28.69 33.27 -40.86
C ARG A 863 27.41 33.81 -40.23
N LEU A 864 27.29 33.68 -38.90
CA LEU A 864 26.26 34.35 -38.12
C LEU A 864 26.77 35.72 -37.68
N VAL A 865 26.01 36.78 -37.98
CA VAL A 865 26.35 38.15 -37.60
C VAL A 865 25.11 38.87 -37.05
N ILE A 866 25.25 39.44 -35.86
CA ILE A 866 24.24 40.29 -35.21
C ILE A 866 24.41 41.74 -35.69
N SER A 867 23.32 42.51 -35.72
CA SER A 867 23.25 43.93 -36.11
C SER A 867 23.60 44.21 -37.58
N SER A 868 23.71 43.22 -38.48
CA SER A 868 23.96 43.47 -39.90
C SER A 868 23.69 42.28 -40.80
N TYR A 869 23.60 42.52 -42.11
CA TYR A 869 23.91 41.48 -43.10
C TYR A 869 25.42 41.38 -43.29
N GLN A 870 26.00 40.28 -42.82
CA GLN A 870 27.41 39.88 -43.04
C GLN A 870 28.46 40.98 -42.75
N ALA A 871 28.27 41.78 -41.69
CA ALA A 871 29.14 42.89 -41.28
C ALA A 871 29.32 43.99 -42.36
N ASN A 872 28.32 44.17 -43.23
CA ASN A 872 28.46 44.99 -44.43
C ASN A 872 27.44 46.15 -44.55
N THR A 873 26.16 45.94 -44.23
CA THR A 873 25.12 46.95 -44.54
C THR A 873 23.86 46.86 -43.68
N ARG A 874 23.06 47.94 -43.74
CA ARG A 874 21.77 48.16 -43.04
C ARG A 874 21.81 47.76 -41.56
N PHE A 875 22.81 48.28 -40.85
CA PHE A 875 23.07 47.91 -39.46
C PHE A 875 21.91 48.26 -38.51
N TYR A 876 21.68 47.46 -37.47
CA TYR A 876 20.64 47.75 -36.46
C TYR A 876 21.03 48.95 -35.58
N ASN A 877 20.02 49.67 -35.08
CA ASN A 877 20.21 50.88 -34.27
C ASN A 877 19.30 50.86 -33.04
N GLY A 878 19.91 50.78 -31.86
CA GLY A 878 19.25 50.51 -30.58
C GLY A 878 20.02 49.47 -29.77
N LYS A 879 19.36 48.86 -28.78
CA LYS A 879 19.96 47.79 -27.95
C LYS A 879 19.50 46.40 -28.39
N ILE A 880 20.34 45.41 -28.13
CA ILE A 880 20.02 43.98 -28.12
C ILE A 880 20.56 43.35 -26.83
N ASP A 881 19.85 42.33 -26.35
CA ASP A 881 20.01 41.70 -25.05
C ASP A 881 19.57 40.22 -25.15
N ASP A 882 20.14 39.36 -24.29
CA ASP A 882 19.81 37.95 -24.04
C ASP A 882 19.58 37.11 -25.31
N VAL A 883 20.63 36.96 -26.13
CA VAL A 883 20.53 36.30 -27.43
C VAL A 883 20.78 34.80 -27.31
N ARG A 884 19.70 34.01 -27.42
CA ARG A 884 19.71 32.53 -27.31
C ARG A 884 19.49 31.84 -28.66
N ILE A 885 20.16 30.71 -28.86
CA ILE A 885 19.92 29.78 -29.98
C ILE A 885 19.75 28.37 -29.44
N CYS A 886 18.69 27.67 -29.86
CA CYS A 886 18.43 26.27 -29.53
C CYS A 886 18.45 25.37 -30.79
N ASN A 887 18.75 24.08 -30.64
CA ASN A 887 18.62 23.01 -31.64
C ASN A 887 17.28 22.25 -31.60
N VAL A 888 16.40 22.64 -30.68
CA VAL A 888 14.98 22.26 -30.63
C VAL A 888 14.13 23.46 -31.06
N ALA A 889 12.84 23.23 -31.35
CA ALA A 889 11.88 24.29 -31.63
C ALA A 889 10.90 24.40 -30.45
N LEU A 890 11.04 25.45 -29.65
CA LEU A 890 10.20 25.68 -28.47
C LEU A 890 8.71 25.80 -28.84
N SER A 891 7.84 25.19 -28.03
CA SER A 891 6.40 25.38 -28.08
C SER A 891 6.00 26.81 -27.70
N ALA A 892 4.77 27.20 -28.03
CA ALA A 892 4.22 28.51 -27.63
C ALA A 892 4.25 28.76 -26.11
N GLN A 893 4.24 27.68 -25.32
CA GLN A 893 4.24 27.72 -23.86
C GLN A 893 5.66 27.98 -23.30
N GLU A 894 6.67 27.27 -23.81
CA GLU A 894 8.08 27.53 -23.50
C GLU A 894 8.51 28.94 -23.96
N VAL A 895 7.95 29.43 -25.07
CA VAL A 895 8.15 30.81 -25.53
C VAL A 895 7.46 31.84 -24.61
N GLY A 896 6.36 31.47 -23.95
CA GLY A 896 5.73 32.26 -22.90
C GLY A 896 6.61 32.35 -21.66
N ALA A 897 7.04 31.20 -21.12
CA ALA A 897 7.94 31.14 -19.96
C ALA A 897 9.26 31.91 -20.21
N LEU A 898 9.86 31.77 -21.41
CA LEU A 898 11.07 32.49 -21.80
C LEU A 898 10.85 34.02 -21.95
N TYR A 899 9.62 34.46 -22.24
CA TYR A 899 9.27 35.88 -22.19
C TYR A 899 9.15 36.37 -20.75
N GLU A 900 8.55 35.58 -19.86
CA GLU A 900 8.35 35.92 -18.45
C GLU A 900 9.67 35.92 -17.66
N GLU A 901 10.58 34.98 -17.92
CA GLU A 901 11.97 34.93 -17.40
C GLU A 901 12.70 36.27 -17.57
N GLY A 902 12.49 36.92 -18.72
CA GLY A 902 13.06 38.24 -19.02
C GLY A 902 12.12 39.42 -18.79
N ALA A 903 10.91 39.23 -18.26
CA ALA A 903 9.92 40.31 -18.10
C ALA A 903 10.02 41.07 -16.77
N GLU A 904 10.47 40.40 -15.70
CA GLU A 904 10.65 40.95 -14.34
C GLU A 904 11.66 42.11 -14.26
#